data_AF-A0A7N2L8A9-F1
#
_entry.id   AF-A0A7N2L8A9-F1
#
_cell.length_a   1.000
_cell.length_b   1.000
_cell.length_c   1.000
_cell.angle_alpha   90.00
_cell.angle_beta   90.00
_cell.angle_gamma   90.00
#
_symmetry.space_group_name_H-M   'P 1'
#
loop_
_entity.id
_entity.type
_entity.pdbx_description
1 polymer ?
#
loop_
_entity_poly.entity_id
_entity_poly.type
_entity_poly.pdbx_seq_one_letter_code
_entity_poly.pdbx_strand_id
1 'polypeptide(L)'
;MLHVPIPASLLPALMLPFCPATSKYTPQKNFYHCTPTSPPQPLSLALLLPQPPAPPLHLWQFTDVRIGRADSFIHFRADHSPCVHHFIDYLNDDVQIFCDIPEWFTDKSELFTSISYAWCMKLSLIGTWCFNEGSSIYYSLSTQLNSDPVSPPRMGTRNMMKINNVVFTSLCFLFLVLLLLLLQNPTRVSAKEPKQASSPPRGWNSYDSFSWTISQEEFLQNAEIISERLLPHKYEYVVVDYLWYRRKVKGAYSDSLGFDVIDEWGRMAPDPKRWPSSEGGKGFAKVAKKVHRMGLKFGIHVMRGISTQAVNANTPILDINTGRAYEESGRKWNAKDIGIKERACAWMPHGFMSVDTKLGAGRAFLRSLYEQYAEWGVDFVKHDCVFGDDLDINEITYVSEVLKQLDRPILYSLSPGTGVTPSMAKDVSGLVNMYRITGDDWDTWADVAAHFNITRDLSTANMIGAKGLMGKSWPDLDMLPLGWLTDPGSNEGPHRTSMLLPDEQRTQMTLWSMAKSPLMFGGDVRKLDGATYNLLTNPTLLEINSFSLNNMEFPYITSTKNFKSLDSQSGRYLTDVSTSDTHVLSLTSCTNSKAIGWSIKALDQDLEQICWKEHLGSKHQKPFCLYKKEPQFSSDEWISHKQQYQGKLQLFATDRMDFCLGGSPNQKLTSKELKSGAFVPCRWHTNQMWELSINGTLANSYSGLCATVNSIKAEVRPGGIRSWIATGRKGEIYVAFFNLNPARTVISAKISDMAKVLPGKNFNGNSCQCKEVWSGKDIRVRKQTISRGVKARGCALFVLKCK
;
A
#
# COMPACT_ATOMS: atom_id res chain seq x y z
N MET A 1 -5.48 -72.74 -12.23
CA MET A 1 -6.28 -72.31 -11.06
C MET A 1 -6.71 -70.88 -11.37
N LEU A 2 -7.87 -70.60 -11.98
CA LEU A 2 -9.26 -70.79 -11.49
C LEU A 2 -9.52 -69.95 -10.22
N HIS A 3 -10.51 -69.04 -10.16
CA HIS A 3 -11.74 -68.88 -10.97
C HIS A 3 -12.00 -67.46 -11.54
N VAL A 4 -12.96 -67.40 -12.48
CA VAL A 4 -13.51 -66.29 -13.29
C VAL A 4 -15.01 -66.67 -13.52
N PRO A 5 -16.03 -65.76 -13.48
CA PRO A 5 -16.39 -64.96 -14.67
C PRO A 5 -17.08 -63.57 -14.54
N ILE A 6 -17.07 -62.90 -15.70
CA ILE A 6 -17.64 -61.62 -16.21
C ILE A 6 -19.06 -61.84 -16.84
N PRO A 7 -19.76 -60.89 -17.55
CA PRO A 7 -19.49 -59.49 -17.98
C PRO A 7 -20.52 -58.49 -17.37
N ALA A 8 -21.13 -57.42 -17.96
CA ALA A 8 -21.21 -56.72 -19.27
C ALA A 8 -21.92 -55.32 -19.08
N SER A 9 -22.04 -54.35 -20.00
CA SER A 9 -21.27 -53.92 -21.20
C SER A 9 -21.89 -52.65 -21.88
N LEU A 10 -21.08 -51.89 -22.64
CA LEU A 10 -21.44 -50.99 -23.79
C LEU A 10 -21.94 -49.52 -23.62
N LEU A 11 -21.46 -48.71 -24.59
CA LEU A 11 -21.82 -47.33 -25.05
C LEU A 11 -22.52 -47.47 -26.45
N PRO A 12 -22.92 -46.43 -27.27
CA PRO A 12 -22.57 -44.98 -27.28
C PRO A 12 -23.67 -43.96 -27.73
N ALA A 13 -23.25 -42.68 -27.91
CA ALA A 13 -23.57 -41.76 -29.04
C ALA A 13 -24.59 -40.57 -28.96
N LEU A 14 -24.11 -39.47 -29.56
CA LEU A 14 -24.63 -38.15 -29.99
C LEU A 14 -26.15 -37.89 -30.18
N MET A 15 -26.61 -36.65 -29.88
CA MET A 15 -26.85 -35.58 -30.89
C MET A 15 -27.29 -34.19 -30.35
N LEU A 16 -27.15 -33.14 -31.18
CA LEU A 16 -27.74 -31.78 -31.12
C LEU A 16 -28.94 -31.73 -32.12
N PRO A 17 -29.96 -30.81 -32.09
CA PRO A 17 -29.77 -29.33 -32.09
C PRO A 17 -30.89 -28.38 -31.52
N PHE A 18 -30.56 -27.08 -31.43
CA PHE A 18 -31.36 -25.83 -31.61
C PHE A 18 -32.84 -25.67 -31.13
N CYS A 19 -33.06 -24.68 -30.22
CA CYS A 19 -33.96 -23.47 -30.29
C CYS A 19 -35.48 -23.55 -30.67
N PRO A 20 -36.32 -22.48 -30.49
CA PRO A 20 -36.16 -21.16 -29.82
C PRO A 20 -37.35 -20.67 -28.92
N ALA A 21 -37.25 -19.42 -28.40
CA ALA A 21 -38.34 -18.43 -28.13
C ALA A 21 -39.38 -18.67 -26.97
N THR A 22 -40.12 -17.68 -26.41
CA THR A 22 -39.98 -16.20 -26.20
C THR A 22 -41.07 -15.66 -25.24
N SER A 23 -40.78 -14.62 -24.43
CA SER A 23 -41.76 -13.65 -23.84
C SER A 23 -42.71 -14.19 -22.72
N LYS A 24 -43.46 -13.42 -21.89
CA LYS A 24 -43.56 -11.96 -21.59
C LYS A 24 -44.41 -11.73 -20.30
N TYR A 25 -44.46 -10.48 -19.83
CA TYR A 25 -45.50 -9.82 -18.97
C TYR A 25 -45.55 -9.97 -17.42
N THR A 26 -45.75 -8.79 -16.81
CA THR A 26 -46.20 -8.38 -15.45
C THR A 26 -47.78 -8.38 -15.38
N PRO A 27 -48.55 -7.94 -14.33
CA PRO A 27 -48.24 -6.92 -13.30
C PRO A 27 -49.00 -6.91 -11.92
N GLN A 28 -48.80 -5.83 -11.13
CA GLN A 28 -49.71 -5.20 -10.12
C GLN A 28 -50.15 -5.97 -8.84
N LYS A 29 -50.89 -5.38 -7.87
CA LYS A 29 -50.62 -4.22 -6.96
C LYS A 29 -51.76 -4.04 -5.90
N ASN A 30 -51.43 -3.49 -4.71
CA ASN A 30 -52.28 -2.73 -3.74
C ASN A 30 -53.01 -3.40 -2.54
N PHE A 31 -53.20 -2.57 -1.49
CA PHE A 31 -54.20 -2.57 -0.38
C PHE A 31 -54.03 -3.58 0.82
N TYR A 32 -54.41 -3.27 2.07
CA TYR A 32 -55.06 -2.09 2.74
C TYR A 32 -54.48 -1.81 4.16
N HIS A 33 -54.92 -0.73 4.85
CA HIS A 33 -54.55 -0.32 6.22
C HIS A 33 -55.44 -0.90 7.34
N CYS A 34 -54.96 -0.94 8.59
CA CYS A 34 -55.57 -0.27 9.77
C CYS A 34 -54.77 -0.41 11.10
N THR A 35 -55.09 0.40 12.11
CA THR A 35 -54.53 0.50 13.50
C THR A 35 -55.71 0.47 14.52
N PRO A 36 -55.66 0.83 15.85
CA PRO A 36 -54.59 1.31 16.76
C PRO A 36 -54.64 0.77 18.24
N THR A 37 -53.96 1.47 19.18
CA THR A 37 -54.15 1.58 20.67
C THR A 37 -53.21 0.85 21.67
N SER A 38 -53.15 1.39 22.90
CA SER A 38 -52.22 1.15 24.04
C SER A 38 -52.89 1.65 25.37
N PRO A 39 -52.23 1.77 26.55
CA PRO A 39 -51.39 0.87 27.38
C PRO A 39 -52.09 0.53 28.75
N PRO A 40 -51.42 -0.02 29.82
CA PRO A 40 -50.91 0.83 30.93
C PRO A 40 -49.71 0.25 31.77
N GLN A 41 -49.34 0.93 32.89
CA GLN A 41 -48.42 0.54 34.00
C GLN A 41 -49.17 0.60 35.37
N PRO A 42 -48.60 0.69 36.63
CA PRO A 42 -47.22 0.63 37.19
C PRO A 42 -47.04 -0.13 38.56
N LEU A 43 -45.85 -0.03 39.21
CA LEU A 43 -45.50 -0.02 40.69
C LEU A 43 -44.04 -0.53 40.94
N SER A 44 -43.06 0.27 41.44
CA SER A 44 -42.62 0.57 42.84
C SER A 44 -41.79 -0.54 43.55
N LEU A 45 -40.79 -0.34 44.44
CA LEU A 45 -40.34 0.81 45.26
C LEU A 45 -38.90 0.61 45.86
N ALA A 46 -38.19 1.70 46.26
CA ALA A 46 -37.09 1.80 47.28
C ALA A 46 -35.73 1.06 47.04
N LEU A 47 -34.53 1.52 47.46
CA LEU A 47 -33.97 2.73 48.17
C LEU A 47 -32.46 2.89 47.73
N LEU A 48 -31.46 3.60 48.29
CA LEU A 48 -31.17 4.33 49.55
C LEU A 48 -30.12 5.48 49.31
N LEU A 49 -29.27 5.84 50.28
CA LEU A 49 -28.30 6.98 50.36
C LEU A 49 -27.06 6.59 51.25
N PRO A 50 -25.96 7.39 51.48
CA PRO A 50 -25.82 8.86 51.43
C PRO A 50 -24.46 9.46 50.89
N GLN A 51 -24.24 10.76 51.15
CA GLN A 51 -23.08 11.63 50.82
C GLN A 51 -22.22 12.00 52.07
N PRO A 52 -20.98 12.51 51.89
CA PRO A 52 -20.51 13.68 52.65
C PRO A 52 -19.63 14.73 51.86
N PRO A 53 -19.38 15.95 52.38
CA PRO A 53 -18.88 17.12 51.62
C PRO A 53 -17.40 17.55 51.88
N ALA A 54 -17.00 18.74 51.40
CA ALA A 54 -15.62 19.26 51.31
C ALA A 54 -15.24 20.40 52.31
N PRO A 55 -13.93 20.75 52.45
CA PRO A 55 -13.40 21.92 53.19
C PRO A 55 -12.67 23.00 52.30
N PRO A 56 -12.20 24.16 52.83
CA PRO A 56 -11.95 25.38 52.02
C PRO A 56 -10.62 26.19 52.20
N LEU A 57 -10.37 27.12 51.25
CA LEU A 57 -9.80 28.50 51.34
C LEU A 57 -8.37 28.87 51.84
N HIS A 58 -7.82 29.93 51.19
CA HIS A 58 -6.72 30.87 51.59
C HIS A 58 -5.27 30.34 51.75
N LEU A 59 -4.17 31.15 51.78
CA LEU A 59 -3.67 32.36 51.03
C LEU A 59 -2.16 32.58 51.44
N TRP A 60 -1.59 33.79 51.27
CA TRP A 60 -0.18 34.24 51.53
C TRP A 60 0.86 33.82 50.44
N GLN A 61 1.46 34.74 49.66
CA GLN A 61 2.49 35.80 49.89
C GLN A 61 3.95 35.26 49.86
N PHE A 62 4.80 35.69 48.91
CA PHE A 62 5.79 36.81 48.98
C PHE A 62 6.82 36.68 50.12
N THR A 63 8.14 36.89 49.95
CA THR A 63 8.94 37.55 48.87
C THR A 63 10.21 36.66 48.56
N ASP A 64 11.42 37.02 48.07
CA ASP A 64 12.11 38.30 47.75
C ASP A 64 13.35 38.17 46.79
N VAL A 65 13.86 39.31 46.29
CA VAL A 65 15.31 39.77 46.16
C VAL A 65 16.46 38.78 45.77
N ARG A 66 17.44 39.05 44.85
CA ARG A 66 17.85 40.21 43.99
C ARG A 66 18.89 39.81 42.89
N ILE A 67 18.94 40.61 41.79
CA ILE A 67 20.12 41.16 41.02
C ILE A 67 21.28 40.21 40.60
N GLY A 68 21.80 40.24 39.36
CA GLY A 68 21.52 41.18 38.26
C GLY A 68 22.40 41.02 36.99
N ARG A 69 22.56 42.12 36.23
CA ARG A 69 23.04 42.18 34.82
C ARG A 69 24.55 42.02 34.61
N ALA A 70 24.94 41.57 33.41
CA ALA A 70 25.89 42.28 32.54
C ALA A 70 25.75 41.86 31.07
N ASP A 71 25.53 42.81 30.16
CA ASP A 71 25.68 42.65 28.70
C ASP A 71 27.07 43.12 28.26
N SER A 72 27.66 42.53 27.21
CA SER A 72 28.03 43.26 25.96
C SER A 72 28.92 42.45 24.98
N PHE A 73 28.89 42.88 23.72
CA PHE A 73 29.43 42.25 22.51
C PHE A 73 30.95 42.34 22.34
N ILE A 74 31.50 41.49 21.45
CA ILE A 74 32.46 41.91 20.40
C ILE A 74 32.33 40.98 19.18
N HIS A 75 32.59 41.51 17.97
CA HIS A 75 32.58 40.79 16.68
C HIS A 75 33.98 40.32 16.25
N PHE A 76 34.04 39.27 15.43
CA PHE A 76 35.11 39.05 14.45
C PHE A 76 34.53 38.59 13.10
N ARG A 77 35.26 38.88 12.00
CA ARG A 77 34.79 38.70 10.61
C ARG A 77 35.97 38.43 9.66
N ALA A 78 36.05 37.21 9.13
CA ALA A 78 36.93 36.70 8.06
C ALA A 78 36.70 35.18 7.96
N ASP A 79 36.98 34.44 6.88
CA ASP A 79 36.95 34.76 5.45
C ASP A 79 36.74 33.42 4.67
N HIS A 80 36.71 33.44 3.33
CA HIS A 80 36.30 32.28 2.51
C HIS A 80 37.11 30.97 2.71
N SER A 81 36.41 29.88 3.08
CA SER A 81 36.82 28.49 2.80
C SER A 81 35.61 27.54 2.76
N PRO A 82 35.43 26.68 1.73
CA PRO A 82 34.18 25.95 1.46
C PRO A 82 34.02 24.63 2.27
N CYS A 83 34.53 24.55 3.51
CA CYS A 83 34.47 23.32 4.32
C CYS A 83 33.67 23.45 5.64
N VAL A 84 33.23 24.66 6.03
CA VAL A 84 32.57 24.89 7.34
C VAL A 84 31.05 24.67 7.28
N HIS A 85 30.40 24.98 6.16
CA HIS A 85 28.93 24.99 6.06
C HIS A 85 28.27 23.63 6.31
N HIS A 86 28.95 22.50 6.06
CA HIS A 86 28.36 21.17 6.29
C HIS A 86 28.49 20.66 7.73
N PHE A 87 29.17 21.39 8.62
CA PHE A 87 29.33 21.01 10.03
C PHE A 87 28.32 21.72 10.96
N ILE A 88 27.83 22.90 10.56
CA ILE A 88 26.86 23.67 11.36
C ILE A 88 25.45 23.08 11.24
N ASP A 89 25.03 22.70 10.03
CA ASP A 89 23.71 22.08 9.82
C ASP A 89 23.56 20.76 10.61
N TYR A 90 24.63 19.96 10.70
CA TYR A 90 24.64 18.69 11.43
C TYR A 90 24.58 18.84 12.97
N LEU A 91 24.81 20.04 13.51
CA LEU A 91 24.76 20.31 14.95
C LEU A 91 23.45 20.98 15.41
N ASN A 92 22.67 21.58 14.50
CA ASN A 92 21.39 22.19 14.86
C ASN A 92 20.32 21.13 15.20
N ASP A 93 20.26 20.03 14.45
CA ASP A 93 19.24 18.98 14.63
C ASP A 93 19.39 18.21 15.96
N ASP A 94 20.62 17.90 16.38
CA ASP A 94 20.89 17.16 17.64
C ASP A 94 20.67 18.04 18.90
N VAL A 95 20.80 19.37 18.81
CA VAL A 95 20.71 20.28 19.97
C VAL A 95 19.26 20.61 20.33
N GLN A 96 18.32 20.63 19.38
CA GLN A 96 16.90 20.92 19.67
C GLN A 96 16.23 19.89 20.60
N ILE A 97 16.77 18.68 20.70
CA ILE A 97 16.20 17.58 21.51
C ILE A 97 16.35 17.82 23.03
N PHE A 98 17.22 18.74 23.48
CA PHE A 98 17.56 18.92 24.89
C PHE A 98 16.81 20.05 25.64
N CYS A 99 15.93 20.81 24.98
CA CYS A 99 15.30 22.00 25.59
C CYS A 99 14.01 21.73 26.38
N ASP A 100 13.26 20.66 26.08
CA ASP A 100 11.94 20.39 26.69
C ASP A 100 12.00 19.27 27.76
N ILE A 101 12.68 19.53 28.89
CA ILE A 101 12.62 18.69 30.09
C ILE A 101 11.71 19.39 31.13
N PRO A 102 10.53 18.85 31.48
CA PRO A 102 9.64 19.45 32.47
C PRO A 102 10.25 19.61 33.86
N GLU A 103 9.90 20.70 34.55
CA GLU A 103 10.50 21.11 35.84
C GLU A 103 10.30 20.13 37.01
N TRP A 104 9.42 19.13 36.88
CA TRP A 104 9.16 18.12 37.92
C TRP A 104 10.15 16.95 37.94
N PHE A 105 11.17 16.96 37.07
CA PHE A 105 12.18 15.90 36.99
C PHE A 105 13.35 16.12 37.98
N THR A 106 13.30 15.45 39.14
CA THR A 106 14.08 15.81 40.34
C THR A 106 15.38 15.04 40.59
N ASP A 107 15.75 14.04 39.78
CA ASP A 107 17.10 13.46 39.78
C ASP A 107 17.70 13.52 38.36
N LYS A 108 18.99 13.86 38.28
CA LYS A 108 19.77 14.02 37.03
C LYS A 108 21.14 13.32 37.10
N SER A 109 21.40 12.55 38.15
CA SER A 109 22.72 11.94 38.42
C SER A 109 23.15 10.91 37.37
N GLU A 110 22.27 9.99 36.95
CA GLU A 110 22.60 8.92 35.98
C GLU A 110 22.76 9.42 34.53
N LEU A 111 22.12 10.55 34.18
CA LEU A 111 22.09 11.06 32.79
C LEU A 111 23.49 11.50 32.32
N PHE A 112 24.24 12.19 33.18
CA PHE A 112 25.58 12.69 32.84
C PHE A 112 26.60 11.56 32.71
N THR A 113 26.51 10.50 33.52
CA THR A 113 27.44 9.36 33.48
C THR A 113 27.38 8.63 32.14
N SER A 114 26.18 8.48 31.56
CA SER A 114 25.97 7.84 30.27
C SER A 114 26.54 8.65 29.09
N ILE A 115 26.43 9.98 29.15
CA ILE A 115 26.89 10.88 28.08
C ILE A 115 28.42 10.89 27.97
N SER A 116 29.15 10.85 29.09
CA SER A 116 30.62 10.81 29.10
C SER A 116 31.19 9.59 28.36
N TYR A 117 30.56 8.42 28.49
CA TYR A 117 30.99 7.20 27.78
C TYR A 117 30.74 7.30 26.26
N ALA A 118 29.60 7.87 25.85
CA ALA A 118 29.26 8.04 24.43
C ALA A 118 30.25 8.97 23.69
N TRP A 119 30.71 10.03 24.36
CA TRP A 119 31.72 10.94 23.79
C TRP A 119 33.09 10.27 23.62
N CYS A 120 33.54 9.49 24.61
CA CYS A 120 34.87 8.88 24.58
C CYS A 120 35.02 7.85 23.44
N MET A 121 33.95 7.11 23.10
CA MET A 121 33.98 6.18 21.97
C MET A 121 33.95 6.85 20.58
N LYS A 122 33.36 8.05 20.43
CA LYS A 122 33.25 8.71 19.11
C LYS A 122 34.61 9.25 18.60
N LEU A 123 35.52 9.63 19.50
CA LEU A 123 36.83 10.19 19.13
C LEU A 123 37.84 9.17 18.59
N SER A 124 37.74 7.88 18.96
CA SER A 124 38.69 6.85 18.50
C SER A 124 38.52 6.46 17.03
N LEU A 125 37.34 6.67 16.44
CA LEU A 125 37.01 6.28 15.06
C LEU A 125 37.41 7.33 14.00
N ILE A 126 37.73 8.57 14.41
CA ILE A 126 38.08 9.65 13.48
C ILE A 126 39.57 9.58 13.09
N GLY A 127 40.43 9.00 13.94
CA GLY A 127 41.88 8.91 13.72
C GLY A 127 42.35 7.99 12.59
N THR A 128 41.44 7.31 11.87
CA THR A 128 41.79 6.24 10.91
C THR A 128 41.42 6.54 9.45
N TRP A 129 41.05 7.78 9.10
CA TRP A 129 40.59 8.15 7.75
C TRP A 129 41.41 9.25 7.04
N CYS A 130 42.57 9.64 7.58
CA CYS A 130 43.44 10.67 7.00
C CYS A 130 44.87 10.18 6.71
N PHE A 131 45.04 9.00 6.11
CA PHE A 131 46.34 8.56 5.57
C PHE A 131 46.19 7.57 4.40
N ASN A 132 46.13 8.08 3.16
CA ASN A 132 46.64 7.39 1.96
C ASN A 132 46.63 8.31 0.71
N GLU A 133 47.79 8.89 0.36
CA GLU A 133 48.32 9.02 -1.02
C GLU A 133 49.61 9.89 -1.04
N GLY A 134 50.56 9.58 -1.93
CA GLY A 134 51.38 10.61 -2.60
C GLY A 134 52.65 11.21 -1.94
N SER A 135 53.69 10.40 -1.72
CA SER A 135 55.11 10.70 -2.06
C SER A 135 55.85 12.00 -1.63
N SER A 136 57.07 11.83 -1.06
CA SER A 136 58.24 12.76 -1.12
C SER A 136 58.20 14.10 -0.33
N ILE A 137 59.31 14.69 0.17
CA ILE A 137 60.70 14.23 0.44
C ILE A 137 61.46 15.27 1.34
N TYR A 138 62.55 14.84 2.02
CA TYR A 138 63.69 15.61 2.59
C TYR A 138 63.57 16.54 3.84
N TYR A 139 64.62 16.42 4.69
CA TYR A 139 65.31 17.41 5.58
C TYR A 139 64.50 18.33 6.54
N SER A 140 65.03 18.85 7.67
CA SER A 140 66.06 18.44 8.65
C SER A 140 66.19 19.56 9.71
N LEU A 141 66.45 19.26 10.99
CA LEU A 141 67.44 19.98 11.85
C LEU A 141 67.48 19.43 13.29
N SER A 142 68.55 19.76 14.01
CA SER A 142 68.90 19.19 15.32
C SER A 142 69.55 20.21 16.26
N THR A 143 69.11 20.24 17.52
CA THR A 143 69.88 20.60 18.74
C THR A 143 69.09 20.04 19.94
N GLN A 144 69.59 19.19 20.86
CA GLN A 144 70.79 19.18 21.71
C GLN A 144 70.78 20.19 22.88
N LEU A 145 70.78 19.66 24.12
CA LEU A 145 71.33 20.15 25.41
C LEU A 145 70.67 19.33 26.55
N ASN A 146 71.26 18.27 27.11
CA ASN A 146 72.31 18.19 28.15
C ASN A 146 71.94 18.76 29.54
N SER A 147 71.57 17.88 30.50
CA SER A 147 72.09 17.91 31.89
C SER A 147 71.66 16.70 32.76
N ASP A 148 72.54 15.70 32.87
CA ASP A 148 72.70 14.83 34.05
C ASP A 148 73.57 15.57 35.12
N PRO A 149 73.86 15.07 36.36
CA PRO A 149 73.68 13.70 36.90
C PRO A 149 73.17 13.60 38.38
N VAL A 150 73.18 12.37 38.93
CA VAL A 150 73.67 11.91 40.28
C VAL A 150 72.76 10.84 40.94
N SER A 151 73.39 9.91 41.67
CA SER A 151 72.88 8.59 42.07
C SER A 151 72.38 8.48 43.54
N PRO A 152 71.72 7.38 43.95
CA PRO A 152 70.94 7.31 45.21
C PRO A 152 71.64 6.59 46.39
N PRO A 153 71.14 6.75 47.63
CA PRO A 153 71.47 5.91 48.78
C PRO A 153 70.43 4.79 49.04
N ARG A 154 70.83 3.77 49.82
CA ARG A 154 70.01 2.59 50.18
C ARG A 154 69.50 2.65 51.63
N MET A 155 68.29 2.14 51.89
CA MET A 155 67.81 1.46 53.11
C MET A 155 66.45 0.81 52.78
N GLY A 156 65.93 -0.21 53.47
CA GLY A 156 66.46 -1.06 54.55
C GLY A 156 65.43 -2.19 54.80
N THR A 157 65.88 -3.41 55.13
CA THR A 157 65.01 -4.61 55.13
C THR A 157 64.02 -4.69 56.29
N ARG A 158 62.81 -5.24 56.03
CA ARG A 158 62.14 -6.16 56.99
C ARG A 158 61.05 -7.04 56.36
N ASN A 159 61.19 -8.34 56.61
CA ASN A 159 60.18 -9.40 56.70
C ASN A 159 59.10 -9.51 55.60
N MET A 160 59.38 -10.34 54.57
CA MET A 160 58.31 -10.97 53.78
C MET A 160 57.51 -11.95 54.63
N MET A 161 56.18 -11.82 54.63
CA MET A 161 55.29 -12.92 55.00
C MET A 161 55.20 -13.88 53.80
N LYS A 162 55.59 -15.15 53.97
CA LYS A 162 55.54 -16.16 52.88
C LYS A 162 54.10 -16.59 52.61
N ILE A 163 53.37 -15.80 51.82
CA ILE A 163 52.16 -16.27 51.13
C ILE A 163 52.59 -17.34 50.12
N ASN A 164 51.88 -18.47 50.08
CA ASN A 164 52.24 -19.57 49.18
C ASN A 164 52.09 -19.13 47.71
N ASN A 165 53.21 -19.00 46.99
CA ASN A 165 53.23 -18.60 45.58
C ASN A 165 52.26 -19.43 44.73
N VAL A 166 52.12 -20.74 44.98
CA VAL A 166 51.19 -21.63 44.26
C VAL A 166 49.73 -21.18 44.39
N VAL A 167 49.32 -20.72 45.58
CA VAL A 167 47.95 -20.23 45.82
C VAL A 167 47.75 -18.87 45.14
N PHE A 168 48.76 -17.99 45.21
CA PHE A 168 48.69 -16.67 44.56
C PHE A 168 48.70 -16.78 43.03
N THR A 169 49.54 -17.63 42.44
CA THR A 169 49.53 -17.89 40.98
C THR A 169 48.24 -18.57 40.54
N SER A 170 47.70 -19.50 41.34
CA SER A 170 46.42 -20.15 41.01
C SER A 170 45.25 -19.16 41.07
N LEU A 171 45.20 -18.27 42.07
CA LEU A 171 44.21 -17.18 42.15
C LEU A 171 44.38 -16.18 41.00
N CYS A 172 45.60 -15.75 40.69
CA CYS A 172 45.86 -14.88 39.54
C CYS A 172 45.48 -15.53 38.21
N PHE A 173 45.70 -16.85 38.03
CA PHE A 173 45.30 -17.57 36.83
C PHE A 173 43.78 -17.73 36.76
N LEU A 174 43.12 -18.04 37.88
CA LEU A 174 41.65 -18.12 37.96
C LEU A 174 41.02 -16.75 37.67
N PHE A 175 41.59 -15.67 38.20
CA PHE A 175 41.16 -14.30 37.96
C PHE A 175 41.43 -13.86 36.52
N LEU A 176 42.55 -14.26 35.90
CA LEU A 176 42.84 -14.01 34.50
C LEU A 176 41.87 -14.77 33.57
N VAL A 177 41.52 -16.02 33.92
CA VAL A 177 40.49 -16.80 33.22
C VAL A 177 39.11 -16.16 33.39
N LEU A 178 38.75 -15.69 34.59
CA LEU A 178 37.50 -14.94 34.81
C LEU A 178 37.48 -13.64 34.01
N LEU A 179 38.60 -12.90 33.98
CA LEU A 179 38.74 -11.67 33.22
C LEU A 179 38.66 -11.94 31.71
N LEU A 180 39.23 -13.04 31.21
CA LEU A 180 39.09 -13.48 29.82
C LEU A 180 37.65 -13.92 29.49
N LEU A 181 36.91 -14.52 30.42
CA LEU A 181 35.49 -14.86 30.28
C LEU A 181 34.58 -13.62 30.35
N LEU A 182 34.98 -12.56 31.06
CA LEU A 182 34.28 -11.27 31.11
C LEU A 182 34.66 -10.34 29.94
N LEU A 183 35.89 -10.47 29.40
CA LEU A 183 36.33 -9.83 28.16
C LEU A 183 35.82 -10.56 26.91
N GLN A 184 35.42 -11.83 27.05
CA GLN A 184 34.38 -12.43 26.22
C GLN A 184 33.01 -11.81 26.56
N ASN A 185 32.91 -10.49 26.36
CA ASN A 185 31.68 -9.97 25.78
C ASN A 185 31.36 -10.87 24.58
N PRO A 186 30.22 -11.58 24.54
CA PRO A 186 29.75 -12.06 23.26
C PRO A 186 29.65 -10.80 22.40
N THR A 187 30.29 -10.82 21.23
CA THR A 187 29.94 -9.81 20.24
C THR A 187 28.46 -10.01 19.96
N ARG A 188 27.63 -9.15 20.58
CA ARG A 188 26.40 -8.68 19.96
C ARG A 188 26.84 -8.01 18.66
N VAL A 189 27.12 -8.87 17.66
CA VAL A 189 26.71 -8.62 16.30
C VAL A 189 25.33 -8.02 16.45
N SER A 190 25.23 -6.72 16.19
CA SER A 190 23.94 -6.07 16.02
C SER A 190 23.31 -6.82 14.86
N ALA A 191 22.49 -7.80 15.20
CA ALA A 191 21.79 -8.65 14.26
C ALA A 191 20.77 -7.73 13.61
N LYS A 192 21.22 -7.04 12.55
CA LYS A 192 20.43 -6.08 11.77
C LYS A 192 19.05 -6.68 11.62
N GLU A 193 18.07 -6.04 12.25
CA GLU A 193 16.73 -6.61 12.38
C GLU A 193 16.26 -7.12 11.02
N PRO A 194 15.68 -8.33 10.96
CA PRO A 194 15.41 -9.00 9.70
C PRO A 194 14.45 -8.15 8.86
N LYS A 195 15.02 -7.40 7.92
CA LYS A 195 14.33 -6.33 7.19
C LYS A 195 13.05 -6.85 6.57
N GLN A 196 11.93 -6.30 7.01
CA GLN A 196 10.61 -6.73 6.55
C GLN A 196 10.50 -6.55 5.02
N ALA A 197 9.88 -7.52 4.36
CA ALA A 197 9.72 -7.56 2.90
C ALA A 197 11.02 -7.31 2.11
N SER A 198 12.18 -7.83 2.55
CA SER A 198 13.48 -7.60 1.85
C SER A 198 13.47 -7.99 0.36
N SER A 199 12.57 -8.90 -0.03
CA SER A 199 12.08 -9.15 -1.39
C SER A 199 10.55 -9.05 -1.39
N PRO A 200 9.87 -8.96 -2.55
CA PRO A 200 8.41 -8.93 -2.60
C PRO A 200 7.80 -10.15 -1.86
N PRO A 201 6.74 -9.96 -1.05
CA PRO A 201 6.05 -11.07 -0.38
C PRO A 201 5.43 -12.04 -1.39
N ARG A 202 5.42 -13.33 -1.06
CA ARG A 202 4.83 -14.37 -1.91
C ARG A 202 4.03 -15.36 -1.07
N GLY A 203 2.86 -15.73 -1.55
CA GLY A 203 1.87 -16.43 -0.75
C GLY A 203 0.55 -16.69 -1.48
N TRP A 204 -0.50 -16.88 -0.71
CA TRP A 204 -1.85 -17.16 -1.19
C TRP A 204 -2.88 -16.35 -0.41
N ASN A 205 -3.98 -16.01 -1.07
CA ASN A 205 -5.08 -15.25 -0.53
C ASN A 205 -6.42 -15.90 -0.95
N SER A 206 -7.40 -15.96 -0.06
CA SER A 206 -8.67 -16.65 -0.34
C SER A 206 -9.68 -15.89 -1.22
N TYR A 207 -9.43 -14.63 -1.59
CA TYR A 207 -10.41 -13.78 -2.27
C TYR A 207 -10.88 -14.32 -3.63
N ASP A 208 -9.99 -14.51 -4.60
CA ASP A 208 -10.36 -14.87 -5.97
C ASP A 208 -11.05 -16.25 -6.06
N SER A 209 -10.88 -17.11 -5.05
CA SER A 209 -11.47 -18.45 -4.97
C SER A 209 -12.71 -18.54 -4.08
N PHE A 210 -12.75 -17.89 -2.92
CA PHE A 210 -13.84 -18.05 -1.95
C PHE A 210 -14.65 -16.77 -1.71
N SER A 211 -14.26 -15.65 -2.34
CA SER A 211 -14.68 -14.28 -2.02
C SER A 211 -14.60 -14.05 -0.51
N TRP A 212 -15.71 -13.68 0.14
CA TRP A 212 -15.75 -13.49 1.59
C TRP A 212 -16.02 -14.76 2.41
N THR A 213 -16.16 -15.92 1.76
CA THR A 213 -17.03 -17.00 2.29
C THR A 213 -16.32 -18.25 2.81
N ILE A 214 -14.98 -18.27 2.79
CA ILE A 214 -14.14 -19.42 3.18
C ILE A 214 -14.39 -19.91 4.62
N SER A 215 -14.27 -21.21 4.84
CA SER A 215 -14.24 -21.83 6.17
C SER A 215 -12.82 -22.23 6.62
N GLN A 216 -12.66 -22.45 7.93
CA GLN A 216 -11.40 -22.86 8.54
C GLN A 216 -10.85 -24.19 8.00
N GLU A 217 -11.72 -25.12 7.60
CA GLU A 217 -11.27 -26.39 7.04
C GLU A 217 -10.63 -26.17 5.66
N GLU A 218 -11.32 -25.45 4.78
CA GLU A 218 -10.86 -25.15 3.42
C GLU A 218 -9.58 -24.31 3.43
N PHE A 219 -9.48 -23.35 4.35
CA PHE A 219 -8.28 -22.55 4.60
C PHE A 219 -7.09 -23.42 5.03
N LEU A 220 -7.29 -24.35 5.97
CA LEU A 220 -6.21 -25.22 6.46
C LEU A 220 -5.79 -26.27 5.41
N GLN A 221 -6.73 -26.81 4.63
CA GLN A 221 -6.43 -27.67 3.48
C GLN A 221 -5.59 -26.92 2.43
N ASN A 222 -5.92 -25.65 2.16
CA ASN A 222 -5.12 -24.82 1.26
C ASN A 222 -3.71 -24.57 1.84
N ALA A 223 -3.61 -24.20 3.12
CA ALA A 223 -2.33 -23.96 3.78
C ALA A 223 -1.41 -25.20 3.81
N GLU A 224 -1.96 -26.40 4.06
CA GLU A 224 -1.22 -27.66 4.04
C GLU A 224 -0.59 -27.93 2.66
N ILE A 225 -1.38 -27.82 1.60
CA ILE A 225 -0.92 -28.01 0.20
C ILE A 225 0.10 -26.92 -0.20
N ILE A 226 -0.02 -25.69 0.32
CA ILE A 226 0.97 -24.62 0.09
C ILE A 226 2.29 -24.94 0.78
N SER A 227 2.26 -25.43 2.02
CA SER A 227 3.43 -25.90 2.76
C SER A 227 4.17 -27.03 2.03
N GLU A 228 3.43 -28.00 1.48
CA GLU A 228 4.03 -29.11 0.72
C GLU A 228 4.60 -28.66 -0.64
N ARG A 229 3.83 -27.89 -1.42
CA ARG A 229 4.10 -27.68 -2.85
C ARG A 229 4.74 -26.33 -3.19
N LEU A 230 4.47 -25.27 -2.43
CA LEU A 230 4.81 -23.89 -2.82
C LEU A 230 5.77 -23.19 -1.82
N LEU A 231 5.80 -23.58 -0.54
CA LEU A 231 6.80 -23.13 0.44
C LEU A 231 8.26 -23.46 0.05
N PRO A 232 8.58 -24.60 -0.60
CA PRO A 232 9.91 -24.82 -1.19
C PRO A 232 10.32 -23.71 -2.17
N HIS A 233 9.35 -23.09 -2.84
CA HIS A 233 9.54 -21.97 -3.75
C HIS A 233 9.40 -20.60 -3.06
N LYS A 234 9.25 -20.55 -1.73
CA LYS A 234 9.04 -19.35 -0.89
C LYS A 234 7.68 -18.65 -1.05
N TYR A 235 6.62 -19.39 -1.36
CA TYR A 235 5.26 -18.96 -1.03
C TYR A 235 5.04 -19.25 0.47
N GLU A 236 5.16 -18.22 1.31
CA GLU A 236 5.21 -18.37 2.77
C GLU A 236 4.01 -17.76 3.50
N TYR A 237 3.28 -16.82 2.90
CA TYR A 237 2.09 -16.20 3.50
C TYR A 237 0.80 -16.92 3.08
N VAL A 238 -0.12 -17.13 4.02
CA VAL A 238 -1.51 -17.58 3.74
C VAL A 238 -2.51 -16.64 4.39
N VAL A 239 -3.29 -15.94 3.57
CA VAL A 239 -4.09 -14.77 3.97
C VAL A 239 -5.59 -15.07 3.93
N VAL A 240 -6.28 -14.83 5.06
CA VAL A 240 -7.75 -14.92 5.16
C VAL A 240 -8.39 -13.61 4.70
N ASP A 241 -9.16 -13.69 3.63
CA ASP A 241 -9.73 -12.56 2.88
C ASP A 241 -11.15 -12.94 2.42
N TYR A 242 -12.19 -12.10 2.51
CA TYR A 242 -12.42 -11.01 3.47
C TYR A 242 -13.67 -11.31 4.32
N LEU A 243 -14.10 -10.40 5.20
CA LEU A 243 -15.26 -10.58 6.10
C LEU A 243 -15.27 -11.91 6.87
N TRP A 244 -14.13 -12.36 7.38
CA TRP A 244 -14.02 -13.60 8.18
C TRP A 244 -14.86 -13.58 9.48
N TYR A 245 -15.22 -12.38 9.93
CA TYR A 245 -16.15 -12.09 11.02
C TYR A 245 -17.64 -12.14 10.62
N ARG A 246 -17.97 -12.15 9.33
CA ARG A 246 -19.36 -12.16 8.87
C ARG A 246 -19.94 -13.57 8.85
N ARG A 247 -21.11 -13.73 9.48
CA ARG A 247 -21.85 -14.99 9.54
C ARG A 247 -22.33 -15.39 8.15
N LYS A 248 -21.93 -16.57 7.65
CA LYS A 248 -22.41 -17.13 6.37
C LYS A 248 -23.82 -17.71 6.55
N VAL A 249 -24.82 -16.83 6.55
CA VAL A 249 -26.25 -17.15 6.75
C VAL A 249 -27.13 -16.49 5.68
N LYS A 250 -28.36 -16.98 5.50
CA LYS A 250 -29.32 -16.43 4.53
C LYS A 250 -29.56 -14.93 4.82
N GLY A 251 -29.26 -14.09 3.83
CA GLY A 251 -29.39 -12.62 3.92
C GLY A 251 -28.08 -11.87 4.16
N ALA A 252 -26.99 -12.56 4.54
CA ALA A 252 -25.66 -11.97 4.59
C ALA A 252 -25.03 -11.90 3.19
N TYR A 253 -24.32 -10.80 2.91
CA TYR A 253 -23.55 -10.57 1.67
C TYR A 253 -22.43 -9.54 1.94
N SER A 254 -21.75 -9.06 0.89
CA SER A 254 -20.61 -8.13 0.97
C SER A 254 -20.88 -6.82 1.75
N ASP A 255 -22.07 -6.23 1.66
CA ASP A 255 -22.45 -4.96 2.32
C ASP A 255 -23.68 -5.12 3.24
N SER A 256 -23.86 -6.30 3.83
CA SER A 256 -24.97 -6.59 4.74
C SER A 256 -24.69 -6.16 6.20
N LEU A 257 -25.43 -5.17 6.70
CA LEU A 257 -25.40 -4.77 8.12
C LEU A 257 -26.07 -5.83 9.04
N GLY A 258 -25.56 -6.01 10.26
CA GLY A 258 -26.17 -6.85 11.30
C GLY A 258 -25.72 -8.32 11.34
N PHE A 259 -24.92 -8.74 10.37
CA PHE A 259 -24.44 -10.13 10.23
C PHE A 259 -23.04 -10.37 10.80
N ASP A 260 -22.37 -9.33 11.30
CA ASP A 260 -21.00 -9.42 11.77
C ASP A 260 -20.92 -9.93 13.22
N VAL A 261 -19.84 -10.65 13.53
CA VAL A 261 -19.47 -11.00 14.90
C VAL A 261 -18.47 -9.97 15.41
N ILE A 262 -18.86 -9.28 16.48
CA ILE A 262 -18.02 -8.32 17.20
C ILE A 262 -17.90 -8.74 18.66
N ASP A 263 -16.79 -8.39 19.31
CA ASP A 263 -16.64 -8.51 20.77
C ASP A 263 -17.30 -7.34 21.51
N GLU A 264 -17.27 -7.38 22.84
CA GLU A 264 -17.87 -6.36 23.70
C GLU A 264 -17.24 -4.96 23.57
N TRP A 265 -16.07 -4.87 22.93
CA TRP A 265 -15.35 -3.62 22.62
C TRP A 265 -15.60 -3.12 21.19
N GLY A 266 -16.41 -3.85 20.41
CA GLY A 266 -16.71 -3.53 19.01
C GLY A 266 -15.64 -3.99 18.00
N ARG A 267 -14.64 -4.76 18.44
CA ARG A 267 -13.61 -5.34 17.56
C ARG A 267 -14.18 -6.53 16.80
N MET A 268 -13.69 -6.79 15.60
CA MET A 268 -14.20 -7.87 14.75
C MET A 268 -13.68 -9.23 15.22
N ALA A 269 -14.55 -10.22 15.44
CA ALA A 269 -14.16 -11.56 15.89
C ALA A 269 -14.56 -12.64 14.86
N PRO A 270 -13.78 -13.73 14.66
CA PRO A 270 -14.08 -14.71 13.61
C PRO A 270 -15.36 -15.49 13.90
N ASP A 271 -16.26 -15.57 12.91
CA ASP A 271 -17.54 -16.29 13.03
C ASP A 271 -17.29 -17.75 13.46
N PRO A 272 -17.70 -18.17 14.67
CA PRO A 272 -17.37 -19.49 15.19
C PRO A 272 -18.00 -20.64 14.38
N LYS A 273 -19.02 -20.38 13.53
CA LYS A 273 -19.54 -21.39 12.61
C LYS A 273 -18.61 -21.67 11.44
N ARG A 274 -17.92 -20.64 10.94
CA ARG A 274 -16.88 -20.74 9.89
C ARG A 274 -15.51 -21.08 10.47
N TRP A 275 -15.26 -20.66 11.71
CA TRP A 275 -13.99 -20.78 12.42
C TRP A 275 -14.16 -21.45 13.80
N PRO A 276 -14.52 -22.76 13.87
CA PRO A 276 -14.80 -23.42 15.15
C PRO A 276 -13.68 -23.37 16.20
N SER A 277 -12.44 -23.05 15.80
CA SER A 277 -11.35 -22.87 16.77
C SER A 277 -11.36 -21.52 17.50
N SER A 278 -12.10 -20.51 17.02
CA SER A 278 -12.28 -19.20 17.68
C SER A 278 -13.22 -19.25 18.89
N GLU A 279 -14.01 -20.32 19.03
CA GLU A 279 -15.07 -20.46 20.03
C GLU A 279 -14.59 -20.16 21.47
N GLY A 280 -15.36 -19.32 22.18
CA GLY A 280 -15.02 -18.81 23.50
C GLY A 280 -13.81 -17.87 23.48
N GLY A 281 -13.85 -16.83 22.62
CA GLY A 281 -12.92 -15.70 22.62
C GLY A 281 -11.52 -15.94 22.06
N LYS A 282 -11.26 -17.08 21.40
CA LYS A 282 -9.90 -17.52 21.04
C LYS A 282 -9.39 -16.97 19.71
N GLY A 283 -10.23 -16.27 18.97
CA GLY A 283 -9.89 -15.61 17.71
C GLY A 283 -9.18 -16.54 16.72
N PHE A 284 -8.12 -16.04 16.08
CA PHE A 284 -7.31 -16.84 15.16
C PHE A 284 -6.11 -17.56 15.81
N ALA A 285 -5.89 -17.46 17.12
CA ALA A 285 -4.69 -18.00 17.79
C ALA A 285 -4.43 -19.49 17.51
N LYS A 286 -5.51 -20.29 17.39
CA LYS A 286 -5.41 -21.73 17.03
C LYS A 286 -5.18 -21.98 15.53
N VAL A 287 -5.61 -21.07 14.65
CA VAL A 287 -5.39 -21.15 13.20
C VAL A 287 -3.96 -20.76 12.88
N ALA A 288 -3.50 -19.60 13.36
CA ALA A 288 -2.12 -19.15 13.20
C ALA A 288 -1.13 -20.20 13.72
N LYS A 289 -1.35 -20.74 14.93
CA LYS A 289 -0.50 -21.81 15.50
C LYS A 289 -0.47 -23.11 14.67
N LYS A 290 -1.47 -23.39 13.83
CA LYS A 290 -1.40 -24.48 12.84
C LYS A 290 -0.54 -24.07 11.63
N VAL A 291 -0.78 -22.89 11.08
CA VAL A 291 -0.03 -22.31 9.95
C VAL A 291 1.48 -22.22 10.28
N HIS A 292 1.85 -21.75 11.48
CA HIS A 292 3.26 -21.70 11.92
C HIS A 292 3.90 -23.08 12.04
N ARG A 293 3.13 -24.11 12.43
CA ARG A 293 3.60 -25.51 12.46
C ARG A 293 3.81 -26.10 11.06
N MET A 294 3.14 -25.55 10.05
CA MET A 294 3.37 -25.84 8.63
C MET A 294 4.56 -25.02 8.05
N GLY A 295 5.29 -24.26 8.87
CA GLY A 295 6.39 -23.41 8.41
C GLY A 295 5.94 -22.18 7.61
N LEU A 296 4.64 -21.87 7.64
CA LEU A 296 4.01 -20.74 6.96
C LEU A 296 3.74 -19.58 7.93
N LYS A 297 3.36 -18.43 7.36
CA LYS A 297 2.97 -17.19 8.03
C LYS A 297 1.48 -16.92 7.82
N PHE A 298 0.78 -16.53 8.88
CA PHE A 298 -0.67 -16.32 8.87
C PHE A 298 -1.02 -14.85 8.60
N GLY A 299 -1.86 -14.58 7.61
CA GLY A 299 -2.34 -13.23 7.31
C GLY A 299 -3.85 -13.08 7.41
N ILE A 300 -4.31 -11.85 7.64
CA ILE A 300 -5.73 -11.48 7.58
C ILE A 300 -5.96 -10.21 6.76
N HIS A 301 -7.12 -10.14 6.14
CA HIS A 301 -7.74 -8.90 5.65
C HIS A 301 -8.38 -8.14 6.80
N VAL A 302 -8.32 -6.80 6.80
CA VAL A 302 -9.08 -5.92 7.68
C VAL A 302 -9.63 -4.73 6.89
N MET A 303 -10.79 -4.23 7.27
CA MET A 303 -11.34 -2.96 6.74
C MET A 303 -10.79 -1.76 7.50
N ARG A 304 -10.86 -0.56 6.90
CA ARG A 304 -10.63 0.72 7.61
C ARG A 304 -11.49 0.83 8.87
N GLY A 305 -10.93 1.51 9.88
CA GLY A 305 -11.65 2.08 10.99
C GLY A 305 -12.53 1.11 11.77
N ILE A 306 -13.83 1.41 11.84
CA ILE A 306 -14.80 0.74 12.72
C ILE A 306 -16.06 0.30 11.95
N SER A 307 -16.63 -0.83 12.38
CA SER A 307 -17.87 -1.32 11.77
C SER A 307 -19.08 -0.48 12.17
N THR A 308 -19.98 -0.24 11.22
CA THR A 308 -21.29 0.39 11.44
C THR A 308 -22.11 -0.36 12.49
N GLN A 309 -21.89 -1.67 12.65
CA GLN A 309 -22.53 -2.48 13.69
C GLN A 309 -22.07 -2.09 15.11
N ALA A 310 -20.76 -1.95 15.34
CA ALA A 310 -20.20 -1.48 16.60
C ALA A 310 -20.65 -0.03 16.90
N VAL A 311 -20.62 0.84 15.88
CA VAL A 311 -21.12 2.22 15.98
C VAL A 311 -22.61 2.24 16.34
N ASN A 312 -23.46 1.43 15.72
CA ASN A 312 -24.89 1.41 16.07
C ASN A 312 -25.15 0.89 17.49
N ALA A 313 -24.45 -0.18 17.90
CA ALA A 313 -24.50 -0.75 19.24
C ALA A 313 -23.91 0.19 20.33
N ASN A 314 -23.06 1.14 19.94
CA ASN A 314 -22.30 2.02 20.83
C ASN A 314 -21.43 1.25 21.84
N THR A 315 -20.63 0.30 21.36
CA THR A 315 -19.70 -0.45 22.22
C THR A 315 -18.69 0.49 22.89
N PRO A 316 -18.28 0.22 24.15
CA PRO A 316 -17.16 0.91 24.78
C PRO A 316 -15.87 0.64 24.00
N ILE A 317 -14.93 1.58 24.01
CA ILE A 317 -13.59 1.36 23.46
C ILE A 317 -12.70 0.70 24.51
N LEU A 318 -11.88 -0.28 24.13
CA LEU A 318 -10.90 -0.91 25.02
C LEU A 318 -9.67 -0.03 25.23
N ASP A 319 -9.33 0.26 26.48
CA ASP A 319 -7.96 0.57 26.88
C ASP A 319 -7.19 -0.73 27.18
N ILE A 320 -6.19 -1.04 26.36
CA ILE A 320 -5.34 -2.22 26.51
C ILE A 320 -4.52 -2.21 27.80
N ASN A 321 -4.23 -1.04 28.37
CA ASN A 321 -3.33 -0.90 29.52
C ASN A 321 -4.03 -1.25 30.84
N THR A 322 -5.33 -0.94 30.95
CA THR A 322 -6.15 -1.21 32.14
C THR A 322 -7.12 -2.39 31.97
N GLY A 323 -7.36 -2.86 30.74
CA GLY A 323 -8.35 -3.90 30.44
C GLY A 323 -9.79 -3.43 30.64
N ARG A 324 -10.06 -2.13 30.46
CA ARG A 324 -11.32 -1.46 30.78
C ARG A 324 -11.77 -0.54 29.64
N ALA A 325 -12.95 0.07 29.79
CA ALA A 325 -13.42 1.11 28.89
C ALA A 325 -12.48 2.32 28.92
N TYR A 326 -12.11 2.83 27.74
CA TYR A 326 -11.20 3.97 27.59
C TYR A 326 -11.81 5.25 28.18
N GLU A 327 -11.08 5.85 29.12
CA GLU A 327 -11.45 7.08 29.82
C GLU A 327 -10.41 8.18 29.54
N GLU A 328 -10.86 9.32 29.01
CA GLU A 328 -10.04 10.49 28.71
C GLU A 328 -10.85 11.75 29.06
N SER A 329 -10.21 12.73 29.72
CA SER A 329 -10.87 13.95 30.23
C SER A 329 -12.10 13.69 31.13
N GLY A 330 -12.06 12.64 31.95
CA GLY A 330 -13.16 12.25 32.85
C GLY A 330 -14.39 11.65 32.16
N ARG A 331 -14.28 11.33 30.85
CA ARG A 331 -15.35 10.76 30.03
C ARG A 331 -14.99 9.37 29.54
N LYS A 332 -15.95 8.44 29.57
CA LYS A 332 -15.92 7.16 28.84
C LYS A 332 -16.23 7.37 27.36
N TRP A 333 -15.42 6.79 26.50
CA TRP A 333 -15.56 6.88 25.04
C TRP A 333 -16.09 5.59 24.42
N ASN A 334 -16.91 5.73 23.38
CA ASN A 334 -17.65 4.64 22.76
C ASN A 334 -17.59 4.74 21.23
N ALA A 335 -18.04 3.71 20.52
CA ALA A 335 -17.99 3.65 19.05
C ALA A 335 -18.67 4.82 18.33
N LYS A 336 -19.78 5.40 18.86
CA LYS A 336 -20.44 6.59 18.26
C LYS A 336 -19.62 7.87 18.39
N ASP A 337 -18.63 7.89 19.29
CA ASP A 337 -17.81 9.07 19.58
C ASP A 337 -16.58 9.15 18.66
N ILE A 338 -16.24 8.07 17.94
CA ILE A 338 -15.02 7.96 17.14
C ILE A 338 -15.25 7.62 15.66
N GLY A 339 -16.45 7.13 15.27
CA GLY A 339 -16.75 6.72 13.89
C GLY A 339 -17.22 7.87 12.99
N ILE A 340 -16.47 8.16 11.92
CA ILE A 340 -16.76 9.24 10.97
C ILE A 340 -17.68 8.71 9.86
N LYS A 341 -19.00 8.87 10.01
CA LYS A 341 -20.02 8.35 9.07
C LYS A 341 -19.88 8.91 7.66
N GLU A 342 -19.39 10.14 7.55
CA GLU A 342 -19.14 10.87 6.30
C GLU A 342 -17.93 10.30 5.55
N ARG A 343 -17.11 9.46 6.20
CA ARG A 343 -16.01 8.67 5.64
C ARG A 343 -16.33 7.17 5.73
N ALA A 344 -17.55 6.77 5.39
CA ALA A 344 -17.88 5.38 5.10
C ALA A 344 -17.03 4.82 3.93
N CYS A 345 -16.83 3.51 3.87
CA CYS A 345 -16.14 2.86 2.76
C CYS A 345 -16.96 2.96 1.46
N ALA A 346 -16.38 3.45 0.36
CA ALA A 346 -17.13 3.83 -0.84
C ALA A 346 -17.91 2.67 -1.50
N TRP A 347 -17.37 1.45 -1.43
CA TRP A 347 -17.99 0.23 -1.97
C TRP A 347 -18.73 -0.63 -0.93
N MET A 348 -18.62 -0.30 0.36
CA MET A 348 -19.33 -0.96 1.46
C MET A 348 -19.87 0.07 2.48
N PRO A 349 -20.80 0.96 2.07
CA PRO A 349 -21.24 2.09 2.87
C PRO A 349 -22.05 1.69 4.12
N HIS A 350 -22.62 0.48 4.17
CA HIS A 350 -23.32 -0.01 5.35
C HIS A 350 -22.42 -0.80 6.30
N GLY A 351 -21.24 -1.24 5.84
CA GLY A 351 -20.31 -2.06 6.62
C GLY A 351 -19.39 -1.27 7.57
N PHE A 352 -18.57 -0.35 7.05
CA PHE A 352 -17.44 0.24 7.77
C PHE A 352 -17.22 1.73 7.46
N MET A 353 -16.60 2.45 8.41
CA MET A 353 -16.26 3.88 8.31
C MET A 353 -14.93 4.22 9.00
N SER A 354 -14.25 5.30 8.57
CA SER A 354 -12.99 5.76 9.18
C SER A 354 -13.16 6.08 10.67
N VAL A 355 -12.07 5.94 11.43
CA VAL A 355 -12.00 6.36 12.84
C VAL A 355 -11.30 7.72 12.95
N ASP A 356 -11.78 8.61 13.83
CA ASP A 356 -11.09 9.87 14.09
C ASP A 356 -9.81 9.64 14.93
N THR A 357 -8.70 9.51 14.21
CA THR A 357 -7.33 9.37 14.71
C THR A 357 -6.81 10.61 15.46
N LYS A 358 -7.53 11.74 15.48
CA LYS A 358 -7.18 12.90 16.33
C LYS A 358 -7.52 12.64 17.80
N LEU A 359 -8.54 11.83 18.07
CA LEU A 359 -8.99 11.51 19.42
C LEU A 359 -8.06 10.48 20.08
N GLY A 360 -7.89 10.56 21.41
CA GLY A 360 -7.21 9.50 22.17
C GLY A 360 -7.96 8.17 22.02
N ALA A 361 -9.29 8.21 22.14
CA ALA A 361 -10.16 7.05 22.00
C ALA A 361 -10.12 6.39 20.61
N GLY A 362 -10.05 7.17 19.52
CA GLY A 362 -9.96 6.61 18.17
C GLY A 362 -8.65 5.85 17.95
N ARG A 363 -7.55 6.40 18.45
CA ARG A 363 -6.23 5.75 18.47
C ARG A 363 -6.21 4.52 19.39
N ALA A 364 -6.84 4.58 20.56
CA ALA A 364 -6.99 3.43 21.46
C ALA A 364 -7.76 2.28 20.79
N PHE A 365 -8.88 2.57 20.10
CA PHE A 365 -9.63 1.55 19.36
C PHE A 365 -8.77 0.88 18.29
N LEU A 366 -8.12 1.66 17.42
CA LEU A 366 -7.26 1.11 16.37
C LEU A 366 -6.14 0.25 16.97
N ARG A 367 -5.44 0.73 18.00
CA ARG A 367 -4.42 -0.06 18.70
C ARG A 367 -4.99 -1.38 19.23
N SER A 368 -6.15 -1.35 19.88
CA SER A 368 -6.80 -2.54 20.45
C SER A 368 -7.15 -3.64 19.43
N LEU A 369 -7.23 -3.30 18.13
CA LEU A 369 -7.32 -4.26 17.02
C LEU A 369 -5.96 -4.89 16.70
N TYR A 370 -4.92 -4.08 16.49
CA TYR A 370 -3.63 -4.59 16.03
C TYR A 370 -2.86 -5.36 17.13
N GLU A 371 -3.04 -5.00 18.40
CA GLU A 371 -2.58 -5.82 19.54
C GLU A 371 -3.28 -7.20 19.54
N GLN A 372 -4.61 -7.23 19.37
CA GLN A 372 -5.39 -8.48 19.27
C GLN A 372 -4.93 -9.36 18.09
N TYR A 373 -4.55 -8.75 16.96
CA TYR A 373 -3.98 -9.49 15.83
C TYR A 373 -2.59 -10.06 16.16
N ALA A 374 -1.77 -9.34 16.93
CA ALA A 374 -0.49 -9.84 17.42
C ALA A 374 -0.66 -11.00 18.42
N GLU A 375 -1.59 -10.89 19.37
CA GLU A 375 -1.98 -11.96 20.32
C GLU A 375 -2.44 -13.23 19.58
N TRP A 376 -3.20 -13.07 18.49
CA TRP A 376 -3.63 -14.18 17.64
C TRP A 376 -2.51 -14.78 16.78
N GLY A 377 -1.31 -14.18 16.76
CA GLY A 377 -0.20 -14.68 15.97
C GLY A 377 -0.28 -14.30 14.48
N VAL A 378 -0.92 -13.21 14.09
CA VAL A 378 -0.88 -12.69 12.71
C VAL A 378 0.54 -12.26 12.34
N ASP A 379 0.96 -12.51 11.10
CA ASP A 379 2.25 -12.12 10.48
C ASP A 379 2.08 -11.09 9.35
N PHE A 380 0.85 -10.85 8.89
CA PHE A 380 0.52 -10.04 7.71
C PHE A 380 -0.89 -9.45 7.82
N VAL A 381 -1.05 -8.16 7.51
CA VAL A 381 -2.38 -7.52 7.42
C VAL A 381 -2.55 -6.79 6.09
N LYS A 382 -3.58 -7.17 5.33
CA LYS A 382 -4.12 -6.38 4.20
C LYS A 382 -5.21 -5.47 4.74
N HIS A 383 -4.88 -4.19 4.88
CA HIS A 383 -5.80 -3.15 5.32
C HIS A 383 -6.45 -2.52 4.09
N ASP A 384 -7.78 -2.65 4.01
CA ASP A 384 -8.57 -2.40 2.82
C ASP A 384 -9.55 -1.24 2.96
N CYS A 385 -9.95 -0.69 1.81
CA CYS A 385 -10.69 0.56 1.68
C CYS A 385 -9.96 1.76 2.31
N VAL A 386 -8.63 1.77 2.36
CA VAL A 386 -7.83 2.84 3.03
C VAL A 386 -6.86 3.57 2.08
N PHE A 387 -6.70 3.07 0.86
CA PHE A 387 -5.78 3.60 -0.15
C PHE A 387 -6.47 3.77 -1.51
N GLY A 388 -5.76 4.34 -2.49
CA GLY A 388 -6.35 4.77 -3.76
C GLY A 388 -7.23 6.02 -3.58
N ASP A 389 -8.42 6.03 -4.20
CA ASP A 389 -9.37 7.14 -4.05
C ASP A 389 -9.93 7.28 -2.63
N ASP A 390 -9.84 6.22 -1.84
CA ASP A 390 -10.30 6.11 -0.45
C ASP A 390 -9.20 6.47 0.59
N LEU A 391 -8.15 7.20 0.17
CA LEU A 391 -6.95 7.50 0.97
C LEU A 391 -7.24 8.05 2.39
N ASP A 392 -6.77 7.34 3.40
CA ASP A 392 -6.73 7.78 4.80
C ASP A 392 -5.29 7.75 5.35
N ILE A 393 -4.49 8.75 4.97
CA ILE A 393 -3.08 8.84 5.38
C ILE A 393 -2.89 8.91 6.90
N ASN A 394 -3.87 9.43 7.64
CA ASN A 394 -3.82 9.50 9.11
C ASN A 394 -3.98 8.11 9.73
N GLU A 395 -4.96 7.34 9.25
CA GLU A 395 -5.15 5.96 9.70
C GLU A 395 -3.98 5.05 9.29
N ILE A 396 -3.46 5.19 8.06
CA ILE A 396 -2.24 4.49 7.60
C ILE A 396 -1.03 4.80 8.48
N THR A 397 -0.82 6.08 8.82
CA THR A 397 0.30 6.50 9.67
C THR A 397 0.17 5.93 11.08
N TYR A 398 -0.99 6.05 11.71
CA TYR A 398 -1.17 5.54 13.08
C TYR A 398 -1.08 4.01 13.14
N VAL A 399 -1.62 3.28 12.15
CA VAL A 399 -1.44 1.83 12.06
C VAL A 399 0.03 1.46 11.86
N SER A 400 0.76 2.17 11.00
CA SER A 400 2.22 1.98 10.85
C SER A 400 2.98 2.23 12.15
N GLU A 401 2.56 3.18 12.99
CA GLU A 401 3.17 3.45 14.30
C GLU A 401 2.91 2.32 15.29
N VAL A 402 1.68 1.81 15.36
CA VAL A 402 1.34 0.65 16.20
C VAL A 402 2.12 -0.59 15.74
N LEU A 403 2.09 -0.91 14.44
CA LEU A 403 2.78 -2.09 13.90
C LEU A 403 4.31 -2.07 14.10
N LYS A 404 4.92 -0.88 14.21
CA LYS A 404 6.33 -0.69 14.55
C LYS A 404 6.65 -0.92 16.04
N GLN A 405 5.64 -0.85 16.92
CA GLN A 405 5.79 -0.99 18.37
C GLN A 405 5.50 -2.41 18.89
N LEU A 406 4.91 -3.28 18.06
CA LEU A 406 4.64 -4.68 18.42
C LEU A 406 5.94 -5.50 18.46
N ASP A 407 6.13 -6.29 19.52
CA ASP A 407 7.18 -7.34 19.61
C ASP A 407 7.09 -8.37 18.47
N ARG A 408 5.92 -8.47 17.84
CA ARG A 408 5.63 -9.37 16.72
C ARG A 408 5.63 -8.59 15.39
N PRO A 409 6.59 -8.85 14.48
CA PRO A 409 6.58 -8.27 13.14
C PRO A 409 5.32 -8.68 12.34
N ILE A 410 4.51 -7.69 11.96
CA ILE A 410 3.35 -7.86 11.07
C ILE A 410 3.61 -7.05 9.80
N LEU A 411 3.61 -7.73 8.65
CA LEU A 411 3.83 -7.11 7.34
C LEU A 411 2.58 -6.32 6.91
N TYR A 412 2.75 -5.04 6.59
CA TYR A 412 1.64 -4.13 6.33
C TYR A 412 1.38 -3.94 4.82
N SER A 413 0.16 -4.27 4.38
CA SER A 413 -0.33 -4.17 3.00
C SER A 413 -1.53 -3.23 2.89
N LEU A 414 -1.56 -2.34 1.89
CA LEU A 414 -2.70 -1.43 1.63
C LEU A 414 -3.55 -1.84 0.42
N SER A 415 -4.86 -1.61 0.52
CA SER A 415 -5.87 -1.86 -0.51
C SER A 415 -7.03 -0.84 -0.40
N PRO A 416 -7.81 -0.60 -1.48
CA PRO A 416 -7.50 -0.89 -2.87
C PRO A 416 -6.48 0.13 -3.43
N GLY A 417 -6.29 0.15 -4.75
CA GLY A 417 -5.37 1.06 -5.44
C GLY A 417 -6.02 1.83 -6.59
N THR A 418 -7.32 2.12 -6.53
CA THR A 418 -7.98 2.93 -7.57
C THR A 418 -7.38 4.34 -7.62
N GLY A 419 -7.24 4.93 -8.80
CA GLY A 419 -6.73 6.30 -8.95
C GLY A 419 -5.27 6.56 -8.51
N VAL A 420 -4.50 5.51 -8.15
CA VAL A 420 -3.15 5.66 -7.55
C VAL A 420 -2.19 6.42 -8.45
N THR A 421 -1.42 7.32 -7.83
CA THR A 421 -0.38 8.13 -8.50
C THR A 421 1.00 7.92 -7.88
N PRO A 422 2.08 8.25 -8.60
CA PRO A 422 3.44 8.29 -8.05
C PRO A 422 3.68 9.33 -6.94
N SER A 423 2.69 10.20 -6.62
CA SER A 423 2.74 11.02 -5.40
C SER A 423 2.25 10.20 -4.21
N MET A 424 1.00 9.72 -4.27
CA MET A 424 0.38 8.91 -3.22
C MET A 424 1.24 7.71 -2.83
N ALA A 425 1.88 7.08 -3.81
CA ALA A 425 2.83 5.98 -3.60
C ALA A 425 4.04 6.40 -2.75
N LYS A 426 4.61 7.60 -2.94
CA LYS A 426 5.69 8.14 -2.10
C LYS A 426 5.17 8.37 -0.68
N ASP A 427 4.03 9.05 -0.58
CA ASP A 427 3.41 9.46 0.68
C ASP A 427 3.17 8.27 1.63
N VAL A 428 2.72 7.11 1.10
CA VAL A 428 2.53 5.88 1.90
C VAL A 428 3.74 4.96 1.98
N SER A 429 4.67 4.99 1.01
CA SER A 429 5.72 3.95 0.89
C SER A 429 6.54 3.75 2.17
N GLY A 430 6.91 4.83 2.85
CA GLY A 430 7.71 4.77 4.09
C GLY A 430 7.01 4.12 5.28
N LEU A 431 5.67 4.03 5.23
CA LEU A 431 4.79 3.55 6.30
C LEU A 431 4.39 2.08 6.14
N VAL A 432 4.63 1.45 4.97
CA VAL A 432 4.06 0.13 4.63
C VAL A 432 5.08 -0.79 3.98
N ASN A 433 4.69 -2.05 3.72
CA ASN A 433 5.51 -3.04 3.01
C ASN A 433 5.01 -3.35 1.60
N MET A 434 3.73 -3.12 1.33
CA MET A 434 3.15 -3.18 -0.01
C MET A 434 1.87 -2.35 -0.10
N TYR A 435 1.53 -1.87 -1.29
CA TYR A 435 0.32 -1.07 -1.53
C TYR A 435 -0.22 -1.34 -2.94
N ARG A 436 -1.51 -1.65 -3.06
CA ARG A 436 -2.16 -1.94 -4.34
C ARG A 436 -2.14 -0.73 -5.27
N ILE A 437 -1.95 -0.92 -6.57
CA ILE A 437 -1.80 0.16 -7.56
C ILE A 437 -2.93 0.26 -8.61
N THR A 438 -3.95 -0.58 -8.47
CA THR A 438 -5.18 -0.61 -9.27
C THR A 438 -6.41 -0.92 -8.40
N GLY A 439 -7.61 -0.93 -8.98
CA GLY A 439 -8.72 -1.72 -8.41
C GLY A 439 -8.38 -3.22 -8.39
N ASP A 440 -9.32 -4.06 -7.92
CA ASP A 440 -9.19 -5.52 -7.93
C ASP A 440 -8.75 -6.06 -9.29
N ASP A 441 -7.68 -6.85 -9.35
CA ASP A 441 -7.29 -7.58 -10.55
C ASP A 441 -8.11 -8.87 -10.65
N TRP A 442 -8.88 -9.01 -11.74
CA TRP A 442 -9.64 -10.21 -12.05
C TRP A 442 -9.18 -10.83 -13.37
N ASP A 443 -9.69 -12.02 -13.68
CA ASP A 443 -9.24 -12.83 -14.80
C ASP A 443 -9.73 -12.35 -16.18
N THR A 444 -9.80 -11.03 -16.40
CA THR A 444 -10.06 -10.41 -17.70
C THR A 444 -8.81 -9.72 -18.25
N TRP A 445 -8.73 -9.62 -19.57
CA TRP A 445 -7.64 -8.88 -20.22
C TRP A 445 -7.67 -7.37 -19.93
N ALA A 446 -8.81 -6.80 -19.52
CA ALA A 446 -8.89 -5.36 -19.24
C ALA A 446 -8.08 -4.99 -17.99
N ASP A 447 -8.17 -5.83 -16.96
CA ASP A 447 -7.55 -5.63 -15.65
C ASP A 447 -6.04 -5.83 -15.76
N VAL A 448 -5.61 -6.97 -16.32
CA VAL A 448 -4.20 -7.27 -16.67
C VAL A 448 -3.57 -6.18 -17.56
N ALA A 449 -4.35 -5.52 -18.42
CA ALA A 449 -3.86 -4.43 -19.26
C ALA A 449 -3.71 -3.08 -18.53
N ALA A 450 -4.50 -2.83 -17.47
CA ALA A 450 -4.49 -1.56 -16.73
C ALA A 450 -3.14 -1.30 -16.03
N HIS A 451 -2.54 -2.36 -15.45
CA HIS A 451 -1.25 -2.31 -14.74
C HIS A 451 -0.12 -1.70 -15.56
N PHE A 452 -0.09 -1.91 -16.88
CA PHE A 452 1.04 -1.52 -17.73
C PHE A 452 1.37 -0.01 -17.69
N ASN A 453 0.41 0.87 -17.42
CA ASN A 453 0.67 2.31 -17.33
C ASN A 453 1.19 2.71 -15.95
N ILE A 454 0.48 2.35 -14.88
CA ILE A 454 0.86 2.71 -13.51
C ILE A 454 2.19 2.04 -13.09
N THR A 455 2.48 0.81 -13.53
CA THR A 455 3.78 0.15 -13.29
C THR A 455 4.95 0.89 -13.94
N ARG A 456 4.79 1.38 -15.17
CA ARG A 456 5.78 2.26 -15.84
C ARG A 456 6.03 3.51 -15.00
N ASP A 457 4.97 4.19 -14.57
CA ASP A 457 5.07 5.46 -13.86
C ASP A 457 5.71 5.30 -12.47
N LEU A 458 5.36 4.23 -11.76
CA LEU A 458 5.98 3.88 -10.47
C LEU A 458 7.44 3.41 -10.61
N SER A 459 7.80 2.68 -11.67
CA SER A 459 9.21 2.37 -11.96
C SER A 459 10.03 3.64 -12.26
N THR A 460 9.45 4.58 -13.02
CA THR A 460 10.06 5.86 -13.38
C THR A 460 10.24 6.77 -12.15
N ALA A 461 9.31 6.68 -11.19
CA ALA A 461 9.40 7.36 -9.90
C ALA A 461 10.29 6.66 -8.85
N ASN A 462 11.00 5.57 -9.23
CA ASN A 462 11.86 4.75 -8.36
C ASN A 462 11.13 4.08 -7.17
N MET A 463 9.85 3.76 -7.33
CA MET A 463 9.03 3.21 -6.25
C MET A 463 9.16 1.68 -6.04
N ILE A 464 9.72 0.96 -7.02
CA ILE A 464 9.91 -0.49 -6.93
C ILE A 464 10.97 -0.81 -5.86
N GLY A 465 10.52 -1.35 -4.73
CA GLY A 465 11.40 -1.62 -3.59
C GLY A 465 11.88 -0.33 -2.91
N ALA A 466 11.00 0.64 -2.71
CA ALA A 466 11.26 1.84 -1.92
C ALA A 466 11.59 1.51 -0.45
N LYS A 467 12.04 2.49 0.34
CA LYS A 467 12.11 2.35 1.82
C LYS A 467 10.69 2.15 2.34
N GLY A 468 10.48 1.17 3.21
CA GLY A 468 9.18 0.90 3.85
C GLY A 468 9.29 0.48 5.30
N LEU A 469 8.16 0.10 5.90
CA LEU A 469 8.03 -0.24 7.31
C LEU A 469 9.07 -1.30 7.72
N MET A 470 10.02 -0.91 8.58
CA MET A 470 11.15 -1.73 9.05
C MET A 470 11.92 -2.48 7.93
N GLY A 471 11.91 -1.95 6.70
CA GLY A 471 12.32 -2.74 5.54
C GLY A 471 12.13 -2.07 4.18
N LYS A 472 11.39 -2.75 3.30
CA LYS A 472 11.09 -2.30 1.93
C LYS A 472 9.58 -2.19 1.70
N SER A 473 9.19 -1.34 0.76
CA SER A 473 7.82 -1.23 0.24
C SER A 473 7.78 -1.60 -1.25
N TRP A 474 6.75 -2.35 -1.65
CA TRP A 474 6.57 -2.85 -3.02
C TRP A 474 5.26 -2.36 -3.63
N PRO A 475 5.27 -1.81 -4.87
CA PRO A 475 4.06 -1.64 -5.67
C PRO A 475 3.38 -2.99 -5.86
N ASP A 476 2.12 -3.10 -5.45
CA ASP A 476 1.35 -4.33 -5.56
C ASP A 476 0.38 -4.26 -6.74
N LEU A 477 0.59 -5.16 -7.71
CA LEU A 477 -0.28 -5.34 -8.88
C LEU A 477 -1.47 -6.26 -8.53
N ASP A 478 -1.71 -6.51 -7.25
CA ASP A 478 -2.74 -7.38 -6.71
C ASP A 478 -2.49 -8.88 -6.93
N MET A 479 -3.47 -9.67 -6.52
CA MET A 479 -3.49 -11.12 -6.57
C MET A 479 -3.44 -11.67 -8.00
N LEU A 480 -3.23 -12.98 -8.11
CA LEU A 480 -3.10 -13.71 -9.35
C LEU A 480 -4.34 -14.60 -9.53
N PRO A 481 -5.39 -14.13 -10.25
CA PRO A 481 -6.64 -14.84 -10.51
C PRO A 481 -6.41 -15.96 -11.54
N LEU A 482 -5.72 -17.02 -11.08
CA LEU A 482 -5.24 -18.17 -11.84
C LEU A 482 -5.76 -19.46 -11.21
N GLY A 483 -5.92 -20.53 -12.00
CA GLY A 483 -6.43 -21.81 -11.49
C GLY A 483 -7.94 -21.79 -11.24
N TRP A 484 -8.39 -22.26 -10.07
CA TRP A 484 -9.80 -22.47 -9.72
C TRP A 484 -10.33 -21.34 -8.81
N LEU A 485 -11.36 -20.64 -9.28
CA LEU A 485 -11.83 -19.32 -8.83
C LEU A 485 -13.35 -19.30 -8.55
N THR A 486 -13.84 -18.17 -8.02
CA THR A 486 -15.25 -17.77 -7.97
C THR A 486 -15.48 -16.50 -8.81
N ASP A 487 -16.66 -15.88 -8.69
CA ASP A 487 -17.00 -14.59 -9.30
C ASP A 487 -16.86 -13.43 -8.30
N PRO A 488 -16.60 -12.19 -8.78
CA PRO A 488 -16.51 -11.00 -7.92
C PRO A 488 -17.73 -10.84 -7.00
N GLY A 489 -17.51 -10.74 -5.69
CA GLY A 489 -18.57 -10.58 -4.69
C GLY A 489 -19.48 -11.80 -4.49
N SER A 490 -19.15 -12.98 -5.01
CA SER A 490 -19.96 -14.18 -4.88
C SER A 490 -20.19 -14.60 -3.43
N ASN A 491 -21.37 -15.17 -3.15
CA ASN A 491 -21.71 -15.78 -1.86
C ASN A 491 -21.41 -17.30 -1.82
N GLU A 492 -20.88 -17.85 -2.92
CA GLU A 492 -20.52 -19.26 -3.10
C GLU A 492 -19.28 -19.43 -4.00
N GLY A 493 -18.88 -20.68 -4.25
CA GLY A 493 -17.65 -21.05 -4.96
C GLY A 493 -16.53 -21.54 -4.03
N PRO A 494 -15.34 -21.86 -4.57
CA PRO A 494 -14.93 -21.68 -5.97
C PRO A 494 -15.62 -22.66 -6.93
N HIS A 495 -16.09 -22.17 -8.07
CA HIS A 495 -16.95 -22.90 -9.02
C HIS A 495 -16.52 -22.83 -10.49
N ARG A 496 -15.46 -22.09 -10.84
CA ARG A 496 -14.99 -21.95 -12.24
C ARG A 496 -13.47 -21.92 -12.36
N THR A 497 -12.96 -22.09 -13.57
CA THR A 497 -11.54 -21.83 -13.89
C THR A 497 -11.34 -20.36 -14.29
N SER A 498 -10.13 -19.84 -14.11
CA SER A 498 -9.67 -18.57 -14.69
C SER A 498 -9.92 -18.52 -16.21
N MET A 499 -10.47 -17.40 -16.68
CA MET A 499 -10.79 -17.08 -18.07
C MET A 499 -9.58 -16.56 -18.86
N LEU A 500 -8.49 -16.18 -18.17
CA LEU A 500 -7.24 -15.75 -18.83
C LEU A 500 -6.66 -16.91 -19.66
N LEU A 501 -6.41 -16.65 -20.94
CA LEU A 501 -5.79 -17.60 -21.86
C LEU A 501 -4.33 -17.88 -21.43
N PRO A 502 -3.76 -19.06 -21.71
CA PRO A 502 -2.40 -19.42 -21.25
C PRO A 502 -1.27 -18.47 -21.68
N ASP A 503 -1.45 -17.66 -22.73
CA ASP A 503 -0.48 -16.61 -23.10
C ASP A 503 -0.73 -15.26 -22.40
N GLU A 504 -1.95 -15.01 -21.91
CA GLU A 504 -2.32 -13.87 -21.06
C GLU A 504 -1.84 -14.11 -19.62
N GLN A 505 -2.04 -15.31 -19.07
CA GLN A 505 -1.49 -15.72 -17.77
C GLN A 505 0.05 -15.57 -17.72
N ARG A 506 0.73 -15.93 -18.82
CA ARG A 506 2.18 -15.70 -18.99
C ARG A 506 2.53 -14.21 -19.02
N THR A 507 1.73 -13.39 -19.71
CA THR A 507 1.90 -11.93 -19.75
C THR A 507 1.80 -11.33 -18.34
N GLN A 508 0.74 -11.66 -17.60
CA GLN A 508 0.51 -11.22 -16.22
C GLN A 508 1.70 -11.58 -15.32
N MET A 509 2.02 -12.88 -15.21
CA MET A 509 3.14 -13.37 -14.40
C MET A 509 4.51 -12.82 -14.81
N THR A 510 4.71 -12.51 -16.10
CA THR A 510 5.93 -11.83 -16.55
C THR A 510 5.94 -10.36 -16.13
N LEU A 511 4.82 -9.64 -16.18
CA LEU A 511 4.73 -8.25 -15.70
C LEU A 511 4.92 -8.18 -14.18
N TRP A 512 4.20 -9.00 -13.39
CA TRP A 512 4.35 -9.05 -11.92
C TRP A 512 5.80 -9.38 -11.52
N SER A 513 6.47 -10.25 -12.27
CA SER A 513 7.90 -10.54 -12.04
C SER A 513 8.79 -9.35 -12.39
N MET A 514 8.63 -8.75 -13.57
CA MET A 514 9.45 -7.62 -14.02
C MET A 514 9.22 -6.34 -13.20
N ALA A 515 8.01 -6.09 -12.70
CA ALA A 515 7.69 -4.98 -11.80
C ALA A 515 8.08 -5.26 -10.32
N LYS A 516 8.48 -6.49 -9.98
CA LYS A 516 8.71 -6.98 -8.61
C LYS A 516 7.48 -6.78 -7.70
N SER A 517 6.30 -7.11 -8.22
CA SER A 517 5.07 -7.21 -7.44
C SER A 517 5.21 -8.28 -6.34
N PRO A 518 4.50 -8.18 -5.21
CA PRO A 518 4.11 -9.35 -4.44
C PRO A 518 3.45 -10.40 -5.36
N LEU A 519 3.65 -11.69 -5.08
CA LEU A 519 2.99 -12.79 -5.81
C LEU A 519 2.04 -13.52 -4.87
N MET A 520 0.81 -13.02 -4.74
CA MET A 520 -0.28 -13.68 -4.02
C MET A 520 -1.12 -14.48 -5.00
N PHE A 521 -1.11 -15.81 -4.91
CA PHE A 521 -2.01 -16.67 -5.69
C PHE A 521 -3.42 -16.60 -5.11
N GLY A 522 -4.45 -16.38 -5.95
CA GLY A 522 -5.84 -16.30 -5.47
C GLY A 522 -6.66 -17.59 -5.60
N GLY A 523 -6.21 -18.54 -6.43
CA GLY A 523 -6.95 -19.78 -6.71
C GLY A 523 -6.91 -20.81 -5.59
N ASP A 524 -7.88 -21.72 -5.57
CA ASP A 524 -7.94 -22.84 -4.62
C ASP A 524 -6.87 -23.89 -4.94
N VAL A 525 -5.83 -23.99 -4.09
CA VAL A 525 -4.69 -24.88 -4.36
C VAL A 525 -5.06 -26.36 -4.31
N ARG A 526 -6.22 -26.71 -3.74
CA ARG A 526 -6.78 -28.08 -3.79
C ARG A 526 -7.06 -28.55 -5.22
N LYS A 527 -7.18 -27.62 -6.18
CA LYS A 527 -7.29 -27.90 -7.62
C LYS A 527 -6.12 -27.31 -8.44
N LEU A 528 -4.95 -27.07 -7.82
CA LEU A 528 -3.77 -26.54 -8.51
C LEU A 528 -3.17 -27.54 -9.51
N ASP A 529 -3.52 -27.34 -10.78
CA ASP A 529 -3.04 -28.12 -11.93
C ASP A 529 -1.54 -27.91 -12.22
N GLY A 530 -0.99 -28.78 -13.08
CA GLY A 530 0.43 -28.78 -13.43
C GLY A 530 0.91 -27.60 -14.28
N ALA A 531 0.06 -26.99 -15.11
CA ALA A 531 0.42 -25.82 -15.92
C ALA A 531 0.45 -24.56 -15.05
N THR A 532 -0.56 -24.36 -14.21
CA THR A 532 -0.60 -23.26 -13.23
C THR A 532 0.54 -23.41 -12.20
N TYR A 533 0.79 -24.62 -11.69
CA TYR A 533 1.95 -24.89 -10.82
C TYR A 533 3.29 -24.54 -11.48
N ASN A 534 3.52 -24.98 -12.72
CA ASN A 534 4.77 -24.69 -13.45
C ASN A 534 4.93 -23.20 -13.82
N LEU A 535 3.82 -22.44 -13.86
CA LEU A 535 3.84 -21.00 -14.05
C LEU A 535 4.24 -20.26 -12.76
N LEU A 536 3.60 -20.59 -11.64
CA LEU A 536 3.91 -20.04 -10.31
C LEU A 536 5.35 -20.37 -9.86
N THR A 537 5.81 -21.58 -10.15
CA THR A 537 7.14 -22.09 -9.72
C THR A 537 8.25 -21.88 -10.75
N ASN A 538 8.01 -21.08 -11.81
CA ASN A 538 9.01 -20.85 -12.85
C ASN A 538 10.28 -20.18 -12.27
N PRO A 539 11.45 -20.85 -12.28
CA PRO A 539 12.62 -20.37 -11.56
C PRO A 539 13.22 -19.09 -12.18
N THR A 540 12.92 -18.76 -13.44
CA THR A 540 13.38 -17.50 -14.05
C THR A 540 12.49 -16.34 -13.62
N LEU A 541 11.18 -16.53 -13.55
CA LEU A 541 10.24 -15.51 -13.05
C LEU A 541 10.49 -15.21 -11.57
N LEU A 542 10.66 -16.25 -10.74
CA LEU A 542 10.93 -16.07 -9.31
C LEU A 542 12.30 -15.43 -9.04
N GLU A 543 13.33 -15.75 -9.84
CA GLU A 543 14.65 -15.09 -9.79
C GLU A 543 14.56 -13.60 -10.12
N ILE A 544 13.80 -13.23 -11.17
CA ILE A 544 13.53 -11.82 -11.52
C ILE A 544 12.81 -11.14 -10.36
N ASN A 545 11.64 -11.66 -9.99
CA ASN A 545 10.77 -11.09 -8.96
C ASN A 545 11.53 -10.85 -7.65
N SER A 546 12.22 -11.86 -7.11
CA SER A 546 12.94 -11.74 -5.85
C SER A 546 14.25 -10.95 -5.98
N PHE A 547 15.12 -11.29 -6.95
CA PHE A 547 16.54 -10.89 -6.90
C PHE A 547 17.03 -9.94 -8.00
N SER A 548 16.23 -9.62 -9.02
CA SER A 548 16.65 -8.64 -10.03
C SER A 548 16.63 -7.19 -9.52
N LEU A 549 17.43 -6.34 -10.16
CA LEU A 549 17.62 -4.91 -9.92
C LEU A 549 17.45 -4.11 -11.22
N ASN A 550 17.28 -2.80 -11.12
CA ASN A 550 17.10 -1.87 -12.24
C ASN A 550 15.92 -2.27 -13.14
N ASN A 551 14.82 -2.62 -12.48
CA ASN A 551 13.56 -3.06 -13.08
C ASN A 551 12.76 -1.87 -13.59
N MET A 552 12.61 -1.74 -14.92
CA MET A 552 11.91 -0.60 -15.54
C MET A 552 11.37 -0.94 -16.93
N GLU A 553 10.46 -0.10 -17.45
CA GLU A 553 10.10 -0.11 -18.85
C GLU A 553 11.30 0.27 -19.75
N PHE A 554 11.46 -0.46 -20.85
CA PHE A 554 12.49 -0.28 -21.86
C PHE A 554 11.85 0.25 -23.17
N PRO A 555 11.93 1.55 -23.46
CA PRO A 555 11.18 2.15 -24.58
C PRO A 555 11.82 1.92 -25.96
N TYR A 556 13.07 1.46 -26.04
CA TYR A 556 13.82 1.35 -27.30
C TYR A 556 13.51 0.06 -28.09
N ILE A 557 12.23 -0.10 -28.43
CA ILE A 557 11.69 -1.24 -29.18
C ILE A 557 11.05 -0.82 -30.50
N THR A 558 11.03 -1.73 -31.48
CA THR A 558 10.35 -1.54 -32.77
C THR A 558 9.36 -2.66 -33.04
N SER A 559 8.27 -2.32 -33.74
CA SER A 559 7.26 -3.28 -34.20
C SER A 559 7.24 -3.41 -35.72
N THR A 560 7.12 -4.63 -36.24
CA THR A 560 6.58 -4.87 -37.58
C THR A 560 5.30 -5.71 -37.52
N LYS A 561 4.28 -5.30 -38.28
CA LYS A 561 3.03 -6.04 -38.46
C LYS A 561 3.23 -6.98 -39.64
N ASN A 562 2.99 -8.28 -39.45
CA ASN A 562 3.06 -9.27 -40.55
C ASN A 562 1.77 -9.24 -41.39
N PHE A 563 1.55 -8.15 -42.14
CA PHE A 563 0.64 -8.18 -43.29
C PHE A 563 1.35 -8.86 -44.47
N LYS A 564 0.73 -9.91 -45.02
CA LYS A 564 1.07 -10.43 -46.34
C LYS A 564 0.08 -9.83 -47.34
N SER A 565 0.61 -8.98 -48.23
CA SER A 565 -0.09 -8.13 -49.20
C SER A 565 -1.11 -7.14 -48.60
N LEU A 566 -1.47 -6.05 -49.28
CA LEU A 566 -1.06 -5.58 -50.61
C LEU A 566 -0.35 -4.20 -50.56
N ASP A 567 0.15 -3.80 -51.74
CA ASP A 567 0.73 -2.50 -52.08
C ASP A 567 2.05 -2.04 -51.44
N SER A 568 2.61 -1.00 -52.07
CA SER A 568 4.04 -0.74 -52.16
C SER A 568 4.40 0.72 -51.88
N GLN A 569 5.71 0.99 -51.78
CA GLN A 569 6.31 2.32 -51.62
C GLN A 569 5.89 3.13 -50.39
N SER A 570 6.78 3.20 -49.39
CA SER A 570 7.32 4.47 -48.86
C SER A 570 8.03 4.23 -47.53
N GLY A 571 9.35 4.36 -47.53
CA GLY A 571 10.12 4.49 -46.28
C GLY A 571 10.07 5.93 -45.80
N ARG A 572 9.17 6.24 -44.85
CA ARG A 572 9.13 7.54 -44.16
C ARG A 572 8.98 7.35 -42.65
N TYR A 573 9.58 8.27 -41.90
CA TYR A 573 9.41 8.37 -40.45
C TYR A 573 7.94 8.68 -40.15
N LEU A 574 7.29 7.87 -39.31
CA LEU A 574 5.94 8.14 -38.80
C LEU A 574 5.99 9.07 -37.59
N THR A 575 6.43 10.31 -37.84
CA THR A 575 6.21 11.45 -36.96
C THR A 575 5.03 12.28 -37.46
N ASP A 576 3.87 11.65 -37.62
CA ASP A 576 2.61 12.35 -37.51
C ASP A 576 1.48 11.41 -37.08
N VAL A 577 0.80 11.76 -35.99
CA VAL A 577 -0.45 11.15 -35.55
C VAL A 577 -1.42 12.30 -35.34
N SER A 578 -2.47 12.35 -36.17
CA SER A 578 -3.51 13.38 -36.08
C SER A 578 -4.02 13.51 -34.65
N THR A 579 -3.69 14.64 -34.01
CA THR A 579 -3.99 14.87 -32.60
C THR A 579 -5.45 15.26 -32.43
N SER A 580 -6.27 14.29 -32.00
CA SER A 580 -7.57 14.61 -31.43
C SER A 580 -7.38 15.16 -30.01
N ASP A 581 -7.32 16.48 -29.90
CA ASP A 581 -7.20 17.15 -28.60
C ASP A 581 -8.41 16.78 -27.73
N THR A 582 -8.11 16.26 -26.55
CA THR A 582 -9.07 15.71 -25.60
C THR A 582 -9.08 16.64 -24.40
N HIS A 583 -10.11 17.48 -24.31
CA HIS A 583 -10.40 18.25 -23.10
C HIS A 583 -10.48 17.33 -21.88
N VAL A 584 -9.75 17.67 -20.81
CA VAL A 584 -9.77 16.99 -19.52
C VAL A 584 -10.19 17.97 -18.45
N LEU A 585 -11.37 17.73 -17.91
CA LEU A 585 -11.89 18.44 -16.74
C LEU A 585 -11.06 18.03 -15.52
N SER A 586 -10.58 18.99 -14.75
CA SER A 586 -9.75 18.79 -13.54
C SER A 586 -10.17 19.78 -12.45
N LEU A 587 -9.73 19.59 -11.21
CA LEU A 587 -9.88 20.56 -10.13
C LEU A 587 -8.57 21.28 -9.81
N THR A 588 -8.67 22.55 -9.39
CA THR A 588 -7.55 23.39 -8.95
C THR A 588 -8.02 24.47 -7.98
N SER A 589 -7.10 25.23 -7.37
CA SER A 589 -7.49 26.39 -6.53
C SER A 589 -8.28 27.41 -7.34
N CYS A 590 -9.36 27.96 -6.78
CA CYS A 590 -10.13 29.04 -7.41
C CYS A 590 -9.32 30.34 -7.60
N THR A 591 -8.18 30.51 -6.92
CA THR A 591 -7.25 31.62 -7.13
C THR A 591 -6.31 31.44 -8.33
N ASN A 592 -6.30 30.25 -8.96
CA ASN A 592 -5.51 29.97 -10.15
C ASN A 592 -6.13 30.64 -11.38
N SER A 593 -5.34 31.39 -12.17
CA SER A 593 -5.83 31.98 -13.42
C SER A 593 -6.37 30.94 -14.41
N LYS A 594 -5.91 29.69 -14.34
CA LYS A 594 -6.45 28.55 -15.12
C LYS A 594 -7.84 28.06 -14.67
N ALA A 595 -8.42 28.59 -13.59
CA ALA A 595 -9.80 28.33 -13.20
C ALA A 595 -10.80 29.33 -13.83
N ILE A 596 -10.32 30.41 -14.43
CA ILE A 596 -11.12 31.47 -15.06
C ILE A 596 -11.35 31.13 -16.53
N GLY A 597 -12.61 31.04 -16.95
CA GLY A 597 -12.98 30.75 -18.34
C GLY A 597 -14.38 30.17 -18.55
N TRP A 598 -15.14 29.92 -17.47
CA TRP A 598 -16.52 29.45 -17.54
C TRP A 598 -17.49 30.60 -17.82
N SER A 599 -18.47 30.37 -18.69
CA SER A 599 -19.51 31.34 -19.04
C SER A 599 -20.84 30.64 -19.31
N ILE A 600 -21.96 31.26 -18.93
CA ILE A 600 -23.29 30.76 -19.29
C ILE A 600 -23.54 30.99 -20.79
N LYS A 601 -24.20 30.03 -21.42
CA LYS A 601 -24.71 30.08 -22.78
C LYS A 601 -26.13 29.52 -22.79
N ALA A 602 -27.13 30.38 -22.94
CA ALA A 602 -28.50 29.96 -23.22
C ALA A 602 -28.57 29.22 -24.58
N LEU A 603 -29.46 28.23 -24.67
CA LEU A 603 -29.79 27.50 -25.90
C LEU A 603 -31.25 27.68 -26.29
N ASP A 604 -32.15 27.61 -25.30
CA ASP A 604 -33.59 27.83 -25.42
C ASP A 604 -34.15 28.32 -24.07
N GLN A 605 -35.44 28.65 -23.98
CA GLN A 605 -36.05 29.30 -22.79
C GLN A 605 -35.84 28.54 -21.47
N ASP A 606 -35.83 27.20 -21.51
CA ASP A 606 -35.63 26.33 -20.34
C ASP A 606 -34.24 25.64 -20.29
N LEU A 607 -33.33 25.95 -21.22
CA LEU A 607 -32.06 25.22 -21.38
C LEU A 607 -30.83 26.13 -21.45
N GLU A 608 -30.01 26.06 -20.41
CA GLU A 608 -28.71 26.73 -20.30
C GLU A 608 -27.54 25.74 -20.27
N GLN A 609 -26.39 26.15 -20.80
CA GLN A 609 -25.11 25.46 -20.65
C GLN A 609 -24.10 26.36 -19.92
N ILE A 610 -23.23 25.76 -19.12
CA ILE A 610 -22.00 26.39 -18.64
C ILE A 610 -20.85 25.91 -19.54
N CYS A 611 -20.25 26.84 -20.28
CA CYS A 611 -19.23 26.57 -21.29
C CYS A 611 -17.89 27.19 -20.91
N TRP A 612 -16.83 26.39 -20.96
CA TRP A 612 -15.44 26.82 -20.93
C TRP A 612 -15.02 27.44 -22.26
N LYS A 613 -14.32 28.58 -22.20
CA LYS A 613 -13.65 29.22 -23.33
C LYS A 613 -12.20 29.47 -22.97
N GLU A 614 -11.28 28.94 -23.77
CA GLU A 614 -9.85 29.16 -23.57
C GLU A 614 -9.46 30.59 -23.99
N HIS A 615 -8.97 31.37 -23.05
CA HIS A 615 -8.45 32.71 -23.31
C HIS A 615 -7.04 32.66 -23.93
N LEU A 616 -6.93 32.35 -25.24
CA LEU A 616 -5.96 32.94 -26.20
C LEU A 616 -5.88 32.18 -27.56
N GLY A 617 -6.07 32.91 -28.66
CA GLY A 617 -5.26 32.77 -29.89
C GLY A 617 -5.48 31.61 -30.88
N SER A 618 -6.12 30.50 -30.53
CA SER A 618 -6.25 29.34 -31.45
C SER A 618 -7.52 29.34 -32.31
N LYS A 619 -7.45 28.81 -33.54
CA LYS A 619 -8.58 28.78 -34.48
C LYS A 619 -9.50 27.56 -34.26
N HIS A 620 -10.78 27.82 -34.01
CA HIS A 620 -11.91 26.91 -34.27
C HIS A 620 -11.93 25.57 -33.49
N GLN A 621 -11.55 25.56 -32.21
CA GLN A 621 -12.00 24.49 -31.30
C GLN A 621 -13.45 24.72 -30.85
N LYS A 622 -14.24 23.65 -30.68
CA LYS A 622 -15.60 23.74 -30.10
C LYS A 622 -15.47 23.89 -28.57
N PRO A 623 -16.18 24.84 -27.93
CA PRO A 623 -16.11 25.03 -26.49
C PRO A 623 -16.59 23.79 -25.74
N PHE A 624 -15.96 23.51 -24.60
CA PHE A 624 -16.38 22.44 -23.69
C PHE A 624 -17.57 22.95 -22.86
N CYS A 625 -18.73 22.30 -22.97
CA CYS A 625 -19.96 22.74 -22.31
C CYS A 625 -20.60 21.61 -21.50
N LEU A 626 -21.19 21.97 -20.37
CA LEU A 626 -22.05 21.14 -19.53
C LEU A 626 -23.44 21.76 -19.47
N TYR A 627 -24.49 20.96 -19.37
CA TYR A 627 -25.85 21.45 -19.20
C TYR A 627 -26.09 21.83 -17.73
N LYS A 628 -26.71 22.98 -17.48
CA LYS A 628 -27.19 23.41 -16.16
C LYS A 628 -28.59 22.83 -15.94
N LYS A 629 -28.85 22.32 -14.74
CA LYS A 629 -30.22 22.09 -14.23
C LYS A 629 -30.31 22.69 -12.82
N GLU A 630 -31.42 23.34 -12.53
CA GLU A 630 -31.71 23.82 -11.19
C GLU A 630 -32.31 22.68 -10.34
N PRO A 631 -32.08 22.66 -9.01
CA PRO A 631 -32.69 21.68 -8.11
C PRO A 631 -34.22 21.65 -8.22
N GLN A 632 -34.77 20.55 -8.73
CA GLN A 632 -36.22 20.30 -8.71
C GLN A 632 -36.61 19.59 -7.41
N PHE A 633 -37.36 20.31 -6.57
CA PHE A 633 -37.87 19.82 -5.29
C PHE A 633 -39.23 19.14 -5.45
N SER A 634 -39.51 18.14 -4.63
CA SER A 634 -40.89 17.70 -4.36
C SER A 634 -41.61 18.72 -3.46
N SER A 635 -42.94 18.67 -3.40
CA SER A 635 -43.75 19.58 -2.57
C SER A 635 -43.42 19.52 -1.07
N ASP A 636 -42.95 18.36 -0.61
CA ASP A 636 -42.96 18.02 0.82
C ASP A 636 -41.60 18.29 1.50
N GLU A 637 -40.52 18.48 0.71
CA GLU A 637 -39.17 18.83 1.20
C GLU A 637 -38.82 20.34 1.05
N TRP A 638 -39.80 21.14 0.62
CA TRP A 638 -39.63 22.49 0.05
C TRP A 638 -38.98 23.55 0.96
N ILE A 639 -39.04 23.39 2.28
CA ILE A 639 -38.66 24.47 3.23
C ILE A 639 -37.22 24.34 3.73
N SER A 640 -36.75 23.14 4.07
CA SER A 640 -35.41 22.93 4.66
C SER A 640 -34.28 23.18 3.65
N HIS A 641 -34.37 22.57 2.48
CA HIS A 641 -33.27 22.54 1.51
C HIS A 641 -33.13 23.84 0.70
N LYS A 642 -34.16 24.69 0.69
CA LYS A 642 -34.20 25.89 -0.17
C LYS A 642 -33.18 26.96 0.23
N GLN A 643 -32.85 27.10 1.51
CA GLN A 643 -31.79 28.01 1.98
C GLN A 643 -30.38 27.44 1.72
N GLN A 644 -30.19 26.12 1.85
CA GLN A 644 -28.87 25.49 1.73
C GLN A 644 -28.32 25.48 0.30
N TYR A 645 -29.20 25.44 -0.70
CA TYR A 645 -28.83 25.27 -2.12
C TYR A 645 -29.21 26.45 -3.02
N GLN A 646 -29.59 27.61 -2.44
CA GLN A 646 -29.87 28.81 -3.21
C GLN A 646 -28.63 29.26 -4.00
N GLY A 647 -28.76 29.42 -5.32
CA GLY A 647 -27.65 29.74 -6.23
C GLY A 647 -26.72 28.56 -6.59
N LYS A 648 -26.96 27.36 -6.05
CA LYS A 648 -26.19 26.14 -6.36
C LYS A 648 -26.82 25.35 -7.50
N LEU A 649 -25.98 24.76 -8.36
CA LEU A 649 -26.36 24.14 -9.63
C LEU A 649 -25.89 22.69 -9.72
N GLN A 650 -26.68 21.83 -10.37
CA GLN A 650 -26.23 20.52 -10.83
C GLN A 650 -25.84 20.60 -12.31
N LEU A 651 -24.80 19.84 -12.70
CA LEU A 651 -24.19 19.91 -14.03
C LEU A 651 -24.12 18.53 -14.69
N PHE A 652 -24.49 18.49 -15.97
CA PHE A 652 -24.77 17.26 -16.71
C PHE A 652 -24.02 17.24 -18.05
N ALA A 653 -23.64 16.05 -18.53
CA ALA A 653 -23.02 15.91 -19.86
C ALA A 653 -24.01 16.09 -21.02
N THR A 654 -25.29 15.77 -20.82
CA THR A 654 -26.39 15.99 -21.78
C THR A 654 -27.69 16.39 -21.07
N ASP A 655 -28.63 16.92 -21.84
CA ASP A 655 -30.02 17.23 -21.46
C ASP A 655 -30.86 16.01 -21.02
N ARG A 656 -30.38 14.78 -21.27
CA ARG A 656 -31.17 13.53 -21.14
C ARG A 656 -30.59 12.49 -20.18
N MET A 657 -29.69 12.89 -19.29
CA MET A 657 -29.08 11.98 -18.31
C MET A 657 -29.40 12.42 -16.87
N ASP A 658 -29.73 11.46 -16.01
CA ASP A 658 -29.89 11.66 -14.55
C ASP A 658 -28.57 11.46 -13.78
N PHE A 659 -27.46 11.83 -14.41
CA PHE A 659 -26.10 11.68 -13.89
C PHE A 659 -25.40 13.05 -13.82
N CYS A 660 -24.86 13.36 -12.65
CA CYS A 660 -24.35 14.66 -12.26
C CYS A 660 -22.81 14.66 -12.15
N LEU A 661 -22.20 15.81 -12.42
CA LEU A 661 -20.77 16.02 -12.26
C LEU A 661 -20.40 16.06 -10.78
N GLY A 662 -19.59 15.11 -10.33
CA GLY A 662 -18.90 15.18 -9.05
C GLY A 662 -17.68 16.11 -9.09
N GLY A 663 -17.37 16.74 -7.96
CA GLY A 663 -16.16 17.53 -7.73
C GLY A 663 -15.28 16.93 -6.62
N SER A 664 -15.08 15.62 -6.63
CA SER A 664 -14.05 14.97 -5.80
C SER A 664 -12.65 15.41 -6.28
N PRO A 665 -11.68 15.72 -5.39
CA PRO A 665 -10.34 16.20 -5.78
C PRO A 665 -9.61 15.34 -6.83
N ASN A 666 -9.84 14.02 -6.83
CA ASN A 666 -9.22 13.08 -7.78
C ASN A 666 -9.89 13.07 -9.16
N GLN A 667 -11.08 13.68 -9.31
CA GLN A 667 -11.94 13.53 -10.47
C GLN A 667 -11.39 14.27 -11.69
N LYS A 668 -10.64 13.54 -12.52
CA LYS A 668 -10.22 13.95 -13.85
C LYS A 668 -11.07 13.22 -14.90
N LEU A 669 -11.79 13.96 -15.74
CA LEU A 669 -12.67 13.39 -16.76
C LEU A 669 -12.31 13.88 -18.16
N THR A 670 -11.99 12.96 -19.05
CA THR A 670 -11.74 13.23 -20.47
C THR A 670 -13.03 13.42 -21.27
N SER A 671 -12.98 14.17 -22.38
CA SER A 671 -14.11 14.36 -23.30
C SER A 671 -14.62 13.08 -24.00
N LYS A 672 -14.00 11.91 -23.73
CA LYS A 672 -14.46 10.58 -24.11
C LYS A 672 -15.28 9.93 -22.99
N GLU A 673 -14.80 9.99 -21.75
CA GLU A 673 -15.51 9.51 -20.55
C GLU A 673 -16.81 10.29 -20.32
N LEU A 674 -16.79 11.60 -20.58
CA LEU A 674 -17.99 12.45 -20.65
C LEU A 674 -19.02 11.97 -21.70
N LYS A 675 -18.59 11.29 -22.77
CA LYS A 675 -19.47 10.74 -23.82
C LYS A 675 -19.88 9.28 -23.58
N SER A 676 -19.15 8.55 -22.74
CA SER A 676 -19.51 7.20 -22.31
C SER A 676 -20.26 7.16 -20.98
N GLY A 677 -20.66 8.30 -20.42
CA GLY A 677 -21.50 8.39 -19.23
C GLY A 677 -20.76 8.25 -17.90
N ALA A 678 -19.49 8.65 -17.80
CA ALA A 678 -18.69 8.60 -16.57
C ALA A 678 -19.07 9.69 -15.52
N PHE A 679 -20.37 9.91 -15.34
CA PHE A 679 -20.95 10.78 -14.33
C PHE A 679 -21.57 9.91 -13.23
N VAL A 680 -21.71 10.44 -12.01
CA VAL A 680 -22.33 9.70 -10.90
C VAL A 680 -23.83 9.98 -10.86
N PRO A 681 -24.71 9.02 -10.45
CA PRO A 681 -26.14 9.27 -10.33
C PRO A 681 -26.43 10.52 -9.49
N CYS A 682 -27.36 11.36 -9.95
CA CYS A 682 -27.66 12.62 -9.28
C CYS A 682 -28.20 12.40 -7.85
N ARG A 683 -27.66 13.15 -6.89
CA ARG A 683 -28.02 13.13 -5.47
C ARG A 683 -27.94 14.54 -4.89
N TRP A 684 -28.72 14.80 -3.84
CA TRP A 684 -28.66 16.05 -3.06
C TRP A 684 -27.46 16.05 -2.11
N HIS A 685 -26.25 16.12 -2.67
CA HIS A 685 -25.00 16.05 -1.92
C HIS A 685 -23.99 17.09 -2.41
N THR A 686 -23.27 17.73 -1.50
CA THR A 686 -22.42 18.90 -1.77
C THR A 686 -21.37 18.68 -2.84
N ASN A 687 -20.89 17.44 -3.03
CA ASN A 687 -19.92 17.11 -4.08
C ASN A 687 -20.47 17.19 -5.50
N GLN A 688 -21.78 17.23 -5.70
CA GLN A 688 -22.44 17.45 -7.00
C GLN A 688 -22.98 18.89 -7.15
N MET A 689 -22.81 19.75 -6.15
CA MET A 689 -23.37 21.11 -6.12
C MET A 689 -22.30 22.14 -6.48
N TRP A 690 -22.49 22.81 -7.61
CA TRP A 690 -21.55 23.76 -8.20
C TRP A 690 -22.06 25.20 -8.13
N GLU A 691 -21.14 26.15 -8.15
CA GLU A 691 -21.45 27.59 -8.14
C GLU A 691 -20.59 28.31 -9.19
N LEU A 692 -21.22 29.08 -10.07
CA LEU A 692 -20.51 29.89 -11.07
C LEU A 692 -20.37 31.32 -10.55
N SER A 693 -19.13 31.73 -10.30
CA SER A 693 -18.80 33.06 -9.82
C SER A 693 -18.70 34.08 -10.96
N ILE A 694 -18.96 35.35 -10.68
CA ILE A 694 -19.01 36.47 -11.66
C ILE A 694 -17.67 36.66 -12.41
N ASN A 695 -16.55 36.28 -11.79
CA ASN A 695 -15.21 36.28 -12.38
C ASN A 695 -14.96 35.13 -13.38
N GLY A 696 -15.93 34.24 -13.63
CA GLY A 696 -15.80 33.11 -14.55
C GLY A 696 -15.14 31.85 -13.97
N THR A 697 -15.05 31.72 -12.64
CA THR A 697 -14.65 30.47 -11.96
C THR A 697 -15.86 29.62 -11.57
N LEU A 698 -15.75 28.29 -11.71
CA LEU A 698 -16.82 27.33 -11.37
C LEU A 698 -16.40 26.46 -10.18
N ALA A 699 -16.88 26.77 -8.98
CA ALA A 699 -16.48 26.17 -7.72
C ALA A 699 -17.36 24.98 -7.31
N ASN A 700 -16.76 23.97 -6.65
CA ASN A 700 -17.50 22.84 -6.06
C ASN A 700 -17.73 23.02 -4.56
N SER A 701 -18.94 22.69 -4.09
CA SER A 701 -19.36 22.95 -2.70
C SER A 701 -18.90 21.90 -1.66
N TYR A 702 -18.19 20.83 -2.07
CA TYR A 702 -17.56 19.85 -1.17
C TYR A 702 -16.06 20.07 -1.06
N SER A 703 -15.35 20.16 -2.18
CA SER A 703 -13.89 20.29 -2.19
C SER A 703 -13.38 21.72 -2.08
N GLY A 704 -14.23 22.75 -2.30
CA GLY A 704 -13.81 24.15 -2.35
C GLY A 704 -12.91 24.49 -3.54
N LEU A 705 -12.67 23.53 -4.43
CA LEU A 705 -11.84 23.68 -5.62
C LEU A 705 -12.69 24.11 -6.82
N CYS A 706 -12.05 24.78 -7.78
CA CYS A 706 -12.67 25.19 -9.02
C CYS A 706 -12.31 24.26 -10.18
N ALA A 707 -13.27 24.06 -11.07
CA ALA A 707 -13.08 23.31 -12.30
C ALA A 707 -12.19 24.07 -13.29
N THR A 708 -11.24 23.35 -13.90
CA THR A 708 -10.39 23.82 -15.00
C THR A 708 -10.44 22.79 -16.13
N VAL A 709 -10.35 23.24 -17.39
CA VAL A 709 -10.33 22.35 -18.56
C VAL A 709 -8.97 22.46 -19.22
N ASN A 710 -8.23 21.34 -19.26
CA ASN A 710 -6.92 21.24 -19.91
C ASN A 710 -7.06 20.49 -21.24
N SER A 711 -6.56 21.06 -22.35
CA SER A 711 -6.50 20.35 -23.64
C SER A 711 -5.29 19.41 -23.68
N ILE A 712 -5.53 18.11 -23.56
CA ILE A 712 -4.48 17.08 -23.60
C ILE A 712 -4.54 16.36 -24.95
N LYS A 713 -3.38 16.23 -25.63
CA LYS A 713 -3.25 15.37 -26.82
C LYS A 713 -3.61 13.94 -26.42
N ALA A 714 -4.65 13.36 -27.02
CA ALA A 714 -5.23 12.09 -26.60
C ALA A 714 -4.16 11.01 -26.30
N GLU A 715 -4.05 10.61 -25.02
CA GLU A 715 -3.19 9.48 -24.66
C GLU A 715 -3.68 8.17 -25.30
N VAL A 716 -2.73 7.25 -25.44
CA VAL A 716 -2.82 6.11 -26.36
C VAL A 716 -3.84 5.08 -25.85
N ARG A 717 -4.56 4.44 -26.79
CA ARG A 717 -5.37 3.25 -26.50
C ARG A 717 -4.54 2.21 -25.72
N PRO A 718 -5.12 1.38 -24.83
CA PRO A 718 -4.38 0.34 -24.08
C PRO A 718 -3.81 -0.80 -24.96
N GLY A 719 -3.90 -0.71 -26.29
CA GLY A 719 -3.23 -1.60 -27.23
C GLY A 719 -1.93 -1.01 -27.76
N GLY A 720 -0.88 -1.83 -27.85
CA GLY A 720 0.44 -1.41 -28.31
C GLY A 720 1.47 -2.52 -28.10
N ILE A 721 2.74 -2.16 -28.19
CA ILE A 721 3.84 -3.02 -27.72
C ILE A 721 4.51 -2.33 -26.53
N ARG A 722 4.88 -3.12 -25.52
CA ARG A 722 5.58 -2.66 -24.31
C ARG A 722 6.81 -3.55 -24.11
N SER A 723 7.80 -3.07 -23.35
CA SER A 723 8.95 -3.89 -22.99
C SER A 723 9.46 -3.51 -21.62
N TRP A 724 9.97 -4.48 -20.88
CA TRP A 724 10.65 -4.26 -19.60
C TRP A 724 12.06 -4.82 -19.65
N ILE A 725 12.94 -4.25 -18.82
CA ILE A 725 14.31 -4.69 -18.62
C ILE A 725 14.62 -4.82 -17.12
N ALA A 726 15.51 -5.74 -16.77
CA ALA A 726 16.08 -5.86 -15.42
C ALA A 726 17.47 -6.52 -15.48
N THR A 727 18.28 -6.33 -14.45
CA THR A 727 19.57 -7.02 -14.24
C THR A 727 19.46 -8.09 -13.16
N GLY A 728 19.90 -9.31 -13.46
CA GLY A 728 20.03 -10.39 -12.48
C GLY A 728 21.32 -10.30 -11.65
N ARG A 729 21.30 -10.97 -10.50
CA ARG A 729 22.39 -10.96 -9.50
C ARG A 729 23.69 -11.63 -9.95
N LYS A 730 23.71 -12.32 -11.10
CA LYS A 730 24.93 -12.89 -11.73
C LYS A 730 25.36 -12.10 -12.97
N GLY A 731 24.80 -10.89 -13.14
CA GLY A 731 25.10 -9.97 -14.24
C GLY A 731 24.26 -10.17 -15.50
N GLU A 732 23.41 -11.20 -15.57
CA GLU A 732 22.52 -11.43 -16.70
C GLU A 732 21.50 -10.29 -16.87
N ILE A 733 21.00 -10.11 -18.09
CA ILE A 733 19.94 -9.14 -18.40
C ILE A 733 18.67 -9.89 -18.75
N TYR A 734 17.56 -9.50 -18.11
CA TYR A 734 16.23 -9.95 -18.47
C TYR A 734 15.56 -8.91 -19.34
N VAL A 735 14.95 -9.33 -20.46
CA VAL A 735 14.14 -8.45 -21.31
C VAL A 735 12.82 -9.14 -21.58
N ALA A 736 11.71 -8.47 -21.27
CA ALA A 736 10.37 -8.96 -21.53
C ALA A 736 9.70 -8.09 -22.61
N PHE A 737 9.26 -8.69 -23.71
CA PHE A 737 8.42 -8.05 -24.73
C PHE A 737 6.95 -8.41 -24.49
N PHE A 738 6.06 -7.44 -24.56
CA PHE A 738 4.62 -7.61 -24.39
C PHE A 738 3.87 -7.04 -25.60
N ASN A 739 2.88 -7.78 -26.11
CA ASN A 739 2.08 -7.36 -27.26
C ASN A 739 0.61 -7.19 -26.85
N LEU A 740 0.24 -5.98 -26.43
CA LEU A 740 -1.12 -5.64 -26.00
C LEU A 740 -2.10 -5.49 -27.18
N ASN A 741 -1.62 -5.62 -28.42
CA ASN A 741 -2.48 -5.60 -29.62
C ASN A 741 -3.31 -6.89 -29.75
N PRO A 742 -4.51 -6.82 -30.38
CA PRO A 742 -5.34 -7.99 -30.71
C PRO A 742 -4.78 -8.85 -31.86
N ALA A 743 -3.65 -8.47 -32.46
CA ALA A 743 -3.00 -9.19 -33.57
C ALA A 743 -1.56 -9.57 -33.20
N ARG A 744 -1.01 -10.60 -33.85
CA ARG A 744 0.39 -11.02 -33.66
C ARG A 744 1.36 -9.95 -34.18
N THR A 745 2.29 -9.51 -33.34
CA THR A 745 3.25 -8.44 -33.67
C THR A 745 4.68 -8.96 -33.54
N VAL A 746 5.55 -8.60 -34.48
CA VAL A 746 7.00 -8.83 -34.34
C VAL A 746 7.58 -7.66 -33.56
N ILE A 747 8.08 -7.93 -32.36
CA ILE A 747 8.74 -6.95 -31.48
C ILE A 747 10.25 -7.18 -31.56
N SER A 748 11.03 -6.11 -31.66
CA SER A 748 12.49 -6.17 -31.75
C SER A 748 13.18 -5.09 -30.92
N ALA A 749 14.39 -5.37 -30.44
CA ALA A 749 15.26 -4.41 -29.73
C ALA A 749 16.73 -4.62 -30.11
N LYS A 750 17.52 -3.55 -30.19
CA LYS A 750 18.99 -3.67 -30.28
C LYS A 750 19.57 -3.86 -28.88
N ILE A 751 20.58 -4.71 -28.78
CA ILE A 751 21.32 -4.93 -27.52
C ILE A 751 22.13 -3.67 -27.14
N SER A 752 22.64 -2.92 -28.12
CA SER A 752 23.31 -1.64 -27.87
C SER A 752 22.41 -0.57 -27.25
N ASP A 753 21.09 -0.61 -27.49
CA ASP A 753 20.14 0.32 -26.87
C ASP A 753 19.92 0.01 -25.37
N MET A 754 20.28 -1.18 -24.89
CA MET A 754 20.18 -1.56 -23.46
C MET A 754 21.17 -0.78 -22.58
N ALA A 755 22.29 -0.30 -23.15
CA ALA A 755 23.25 0.56 -22.47
C ALA A 755 22.64 1.88 -21.96
N LYS A 756 21.57 2.37 -22.60
CA LYS A 756 20.91 3.65 -22.29
C LYS A 756 20.16 3.66 -20.95
N VAL A 757 19.81 2.48 -20.46
CA VAL A 757 19.04 2.27 -19.22
C VAL A 757 19.80 1.42 -18.17
N LEU A 758 20.92 0.82 -18.58
CA LEU A 758 21.83 0.09 -17.70
C LEU A 758 23.23 0.70 -17.79
N PRO A 759 23.43 1.93 -17.26
CA PRO A 759 24.71 2.61 -17.29
C PRO A 759 25.81 1.77 -16.62
N GLY A 760 27.04 1.88 -17.14
CA GLY A 760 28.19 1.10 -16.67
C GLY A 760 28.30 -0.32 -17.25
N LYS A 761 27.26 -0.86 -17.91
CA LYS A 761 27.40 -2.12 -18.68
C LYS A 761 27.79 -1.85 -20.13
N ASN A 762 28.96 -2.38 -20.53
CA ASN A 762 29.41 -2.33 -21.91
C ASN A 762 28.75 -3.45 -22.72
N PHE A 763 28.05 -3.09 -23.80
CA PHE A 763 27.36 -4.02 -24.70
C PHE A 763 28.03 -4.11 -26.07
N ASN A 764 29.36 -4.30 -26.10
CA ASN A 764 30.16 -4.55 -27.30
C ASN A 764 29.77 -5.91 -27.94
N GLY A 765 28.70 -5.89 -28.73
CA GLY A 765 27.85 -7.04 -29.00
C GLY A 765 28.36 -8.08 -30.00
N ASN A 766 29.47 -8.76 -29.68
CA ASN A 766 29.93 -9.97 -30.37
C ASN A 766 29.80 -11.26 -29.52
N SER A 767 29.39 -11.17 -28.24
CA SER A 767 29.42 -12.30 -27.28
C SER A 767 28.08 -12.67 -26.63
N CYS A 768 27.03 -11.85 -26.75
CA CYS A 768 25.78 -12.01 -26.01
C CYS A 768 25.00 -13.29 -26.38
N GLN A 769 25.02 -14.28 -25.50
CA GLN A 769 24.10 -15.43 -25.57
C GLN A 769 22.70 -14.98 -25.16
N CYS A 770 21.67 -15.42 -25.87
CA CYS A 770 20.27 -15.04 -25.61
C CYS A 770 19.38 -16.29 -25.65
N LYS A 771 18.62 -16.54 -24.57
CA LYS A 771 17.68 -17.66 -24.48
C LYS A 771 16.27 -17.14 -24.23
N GLU A 772 15.29 -17.61 -25.01
CA GLU A 772 13.88 -17.27 -24.81
C GLU A 772 13.22 -18.28 -23.89
N VAL A 773 12.64 -17.81 -22.78
CA VAL A 773 12.21 -18.63 -21.63
C VAL A 773 11.05 -19.55 -21.99
N TRP A 774 10.02 -19.06 -22.69
CA TRP A 774 8.78 -19.82 -22.89
C TRP A 774 8.89 -20.94 -23.91
N SER A 775 9.80 -20.82 -24.89
CA SER A 775 10.13 -21.92 -25.81
C SER A 775 11.39 -22.69 -25.43
N GLY A 776 12.16 -22.22 -24.45
CA GLY A 776 13.44 -22.80 -24.02
C GLY A 776 14.56 -22.73 -25.08
N LYS A 777 14.37 -22.02 -26.20
CA LYS A 777 15.29 -22.01 -27.34
C LYS A 777 16.29 -20.85 -27.27
N ASP A 778 17.54 -21.16 -27.62
CA ASP A 778 18.56 -20.14 -27.84
C ASP A 778 18.26 -19.35 -29.12
N ILE A 779 18.27 -18.02 -28.99
CA ILE A 779 17.98 -17.07 -30.06
C ILE A 779 19.30 -16.58 -30.61
N ARG A 780 19.63 -16.97 -31.85
CA ARG A 780 20.76 -16.40 -32.58
C ARG A 780 20.53 -14.90 -32.78
N VAL A 781 21.22 -14.09 -32.00
CA VAL A 781 21.26 -12.63 -32.14
C VAL A 781 21.75 -12.29 -33.54
N ARG A 782 20.90 -11.66 -34.37
CA ARG A 782 21.27 -11.21 -35.72
C ARG A 782 21.50 -9.71 -35.70
N LYS A 783 22.65 -9.23 -36.19
CA LYS A 783 23.00 -7.80 -36.23
C LYS A 783 22.72 -7.08 -34.89
N GLN A 784 23.21 -7.66 -33.78
CA GLN A 784 23.02 -7.15 -32.41
C GLN A 784 21.54 -6.91 -32.01
N THR A 785 20.59 -7.56 -32.67
CA THR A 785 19.15 -7.36 -32.47
C THR A 785 18.50 -8.65 -31.97
N ILE A 786 17.70 -8.55 -30.90
CA ILE A 786 16.75 -9.57 -30.47
C ILE A 786 15.38 -9.28 -31.10
N SER A 787 14.67 -10.30 -31.57
CA SER A 787 13.41 -10.14 -32.29
C SER A 787 12.50 -11.37 -32.17
N ARG A 788 11.18 -11.16 -32.01
CA ARG A 788 10.21 -12.24 -31.80
C ARG A 788 8.80 -11.85 -32.26
N GLY A 789 8.15 -12.74 -33.01
CA GLY A 789 6.72 -12.65 -33.34
C GLY A 789 5.84 -13.07 -32.17
N VAL A 790 5.51 -12.14 -31.29
CA VAL A 790 4.68 -12.34 -30.08
C VAL A 790 3.19 -12.39 -30.47
N LYS A 791 2.43 -13.34 -29.90
CA LYS A 791 0.97 -13.50 -30.10
C LYS A 791 0.21 -12.27 -29.60
N ALA A 792 -1.05 -12.10 -30.03
CA ALA A 792 -1.97 -11.15 -29.42
C ALA A 792 -2.04 -11.39 -27.89
N ARG A 793 -1.97 -10.32 -27.09
CA ARG A 793 -2.00 -10.33 -25.61
C ARG A 793 -0.91 -11.14 -24.91
N GLY A 794 -0.01 -11.78 -25.67
CA GLY A 794 1.08 -12.59 -25.15
C GLY A 794 2.37 -11.81 -24.90
N CYS A 795 3.35 -12.51 -24.32
CA CYS A 795 4.69 -12.00 -24.08
C CYS A 795 5.79 -12.90 -24.69
N ALA A 796 7.03 -12.43 -24.63
CA ALA A 796 8.24 -13.22 -24.79
C ALA A 796 9.30 -12.71 -23.81
N LEU A 797 9.97 -13.62 -23.09
CA LEU A 797 10.95 -13.27 -22.06
C LEU A 797 12.32 -13.83 -22.46
N PHE A 798 13.35 -12.99 -22.41
CA PHE A 798 14.71 -13.33 -22.79
C PHE A 798 15.65 -13.22 -21.59
N VAL A 799 16.56 -14.18 -21.46
CA VAL A 799 17.74 -14.11 -20.60
C VAL A 799 18.96 -13.89 -21.49
N LEU A 800 19.63 -12.76 -21.34
CA LEU A 800 20.85 -12.40 -22.06
C LEU A 800 22.06 -12.50 -21.14
N LYS A 801 23.11 -13.16 -21.62
CA LYS A 801 24.44 -13.22 -20.99
C LYS A 801 25.46 -12.64 -21.96
N CYS A 802 25.76 -11.36 -21.78
CA CYS A 802 26.85 -10.67 -22.46
C CYS A 802 28.14 -10.82 -21.65
N LYS A 803 29.27 -10.97 -22.36
CA LYS A 803 30.63 -10.86 -21.81
C LYS A 803 31.22 -9.52 -22.25
#